data_AF-S2K583-F1
#
_entry.id   AF-S2K583-F1
#
_cell.length_a   1.000
_cell.length_b   1.000
_cell.length_c   1.000
_cell.angle_alpha   90.00
_cell.angle_beta   90.00
_cell.angle_gamma   90.00
#
_symmetry.space_group_name_H-M   'P 1'
#
loop_
_entity.id
_entity.type
_entity.pdbx_description
1 polymer ?
#
loop_
_entity_poly.entity_id
_entity_poly.type
_entity_poly.pdbx_seq_one_letter_code
_entity_poly.pdbx_strand_id
1 'polypeptide(L)'
;MVDTNENNKRDLKTEDNTNVNKKIKVEQIGETDAILLAESMPESSLSNNVESTALKDEEKEPEFFTTSMYTDEFNTMLETVLEGESFLFNTNELKVFEQFQSLQDESKHLIVRLLMRKQKWLRMSKFNYARNISDLDKTAADLESHGFVETTIGDLAEALAVLSKDELKAIAKERNIHPSTDSTEIIVFASTTSIIPESSAAKLEDLWTSIREHLGSCIRVNPTHRALFERVQIVYYRINLLLDDSNSMSNSILARTSRRVFPEYTPCRSNSIWHCRDDLLKYEQALQTEKEFYQMTEGLRVFNTMRTKKVISAEGGDVAVRQKMIEAWTVCENSIGIWEECIAEVQERPYYMRRFEAGWIYTRLMDHGTELLAKMHEYDLEVLILQKLLDQYLYRLGKRGKWYSRLALVQTIHIKSNNPRLQKKVALQTCINAIHDNRVHQIYLHDIHKRIIKLEKDLCVPRREQHDFSYMNLKKPKEITIHGERISDEITGKKSVWRSDNGAECSVEQVAIEYYQKKGFKGLHCENGVIRMIMVLLFWDIIFAPIPGVFETPYQSEPLDLRTDAFYESRGDLINARLREIGNGEHLEIIKQVDERERPRNTACIGINWKYESQDILEIAECIGSASLASLSKLFFEEFSQRQGGMPDLCCWNYEKKQCLFSEVKGPKDKLSKTQQVWIETLTGFGIDVEVCHVQIWKGEDIFLHDDA
;
A
#
# COMPACT_ATOMS: atom_id res chain seq x y z
N MET A 1 18.64 21.73 67.72
CA MET A 1 17.66 22.77 67.34
C MET A 1 17.20 22.38 65.94
N VAL A 2 15.98 21.86 65.74
CA VAL A 2 14.65 22.42 66.08
C VAL A 2 14.38 23.65 65.20
N ASP A 3 13.40 23.66 64.28
CA ASP A 3 12.45 22.60 63.83
C ASP A 3 11.92 22.95 62.40
N THR A 4 10.95 22.31 61.71
CA THR A 4 9.85 21.37 62.08
C THR A 4 9.43 20.50 60.85
N ASN A 5 8.60 19.46 61.06
CA ASN A 5 7.47 18.90 60.26
C ASN A 5 7.45 18.91 58.69
N GLU A 6 6.82 17.97 57.97
CA GLU A 6 6.09 16.72 58.33
C GLU A 6 6.00 15.72 57.15
N ASN A 7 5.47 14.52 57.42
CA ASN A 7 5.17 13.51 56.39
C ASN A 7 4.05 13.95 55.43
N ASN A 8 4.14 13.52 54.16
CA ASN A 8 3.06 12.66 53.67
C ASN A 8 3.47 11.71 52.54
N LYS A 9 2.72 10.60 52.43
CA LYS A 9 2.91 9.56 51.42
C LYS A 9 2.48 10.04 50.03
N ARG A 10 3.01 9.41 48.98
CA ARG A 10 2.36 9.36 47.66
C ARG A 10 2.34 7.92 47.19
N ASP A 11 1.14 7.41 46.92
CA ASP A 11 0.92 6.01 46.55
C ASP A 11 1.35 5.74 45.11
N LEU A 12 1.90 4.56 44.89
CA LEU A 12 2.15 4.01 43.55
C LEU A 12 0.81 3.58 42.93
N LYS A 13 0.18 4.46 42.17
CA LYS A 13 -0.88 4.08 41.23
C LYS A 13 -0.28 3.76 39.86
N THR A 14 -0.32 2.48 39.49
CA THR A 14 -0.26 2.04 38.10
C THR A 14 -1.58 2.39 37.43
N GLU A 15 -1.56 3.24 36.41
CA GLU A 15 -2.73 3.52 35.57
C GLU A 15 -2.51 2.96 34.15
N ASP A 16 -3.52 2.24 33.65
CA ASP A 16 -3.46 1.51 32.39
C ASP A 16 -3.28 2.45 31.19
N ASN A 17 -2.21 2.24 30.43
CA ASN A 17 -1.88 3.06 29.27
C ASN A 17 -2.52 2.48 28.00
N THR A 18 -3.85 2.58 27.89
CA THR A 18 -4.65 2.19 26.71
C THR A 18 -4.43 3.16 25.54
N ASN A 19 -3.18 3.23 25.06
CA ASN A 19 -2.76 4.22 24.08
C ASN A 19 -3.18 3.84 22.65
N VAL A 20 -3.71 4.81 21.91
CA VAL A 20 -4.54 4.55 20.72
C VAL A 20 -3.70 4.31 19.46
N ASN A 21 -4.11 3.30 18.68
CA ASN A 21 -3.54 2.95 17.38
C ASN A 21 -3.51 4.14 16.40
N LYS A 22 -2.33 4.72 16.16
CA LYS A 22 -2.06 5.44 14.91
C LYS A 22 -1.41 4.48 13.90
N LYS A 23 -2.24 3.73 13.17
CA LYS A 23 -1.82 3.09 11.92
C LYS A 23 -1.33 4.19 10.98
N ILE A 24 -0.06 4.13 10.57
CA ILE A 24 0.38 4.85 9.37
C ILE A 24 -0.24 4.10 8.20
N LYS A 25 -1.33 4.63 7.63
CA LYS A 25 -1.83 4.12 6.34
C LYS A 25 -0.70 4.27 5.31
N VAL A 26 -0.34 3.18 4.64
CA VAL A 26 0.13 3.29 3.26
C VAL A 26 -1.12 3.65 2.47
N GLU A 27 -1.15 4.82 1.84
CA GLU A 27 -2.39 5.40 1.33
C GLU A 27 -2.81 4.84 -0.03
N GLN A 28 -3.37 3.62 0.02
CA GLN A 28 -4.30 3.09 -0.99
C GLN A 28 -5.62 3.90 -0.95
N ILE A 29 -5.56 5.16 -1.38
CA ILE A 29 -6.70 6.09 -1.46
C ILE A 29 -7.81 5.57 -2.41
N GLY A 30 -7.52 4.56 -3.25
CA GLY A 30 -8.53 3.91 -4.09
C GLY A 30 -9.42 2.87 -3.38
N GLU A 31 -8.95 2.24 -2.28
CA GLU A 31 -9.54 0.98 -1.80
C GLU A 31 -10.22 1.07 -0.42
N THR A 32 -9.76 1.88 0.54
CA THR A 32 -10.35 1.86 1.89
C THR A 32 -11.81 2.29 1.92
N ASP A 33 -12.23 3.13 0.97
CA ASP A 33 -13.61 3.58 0.84
C ASP A 33 -14.47 2.52 0.13
N ALA A 34 -13.88 1.74 -0.78
CA ALA A 34 -14.56 0.63 -1.45
C ALA A 34 -14.84 -0.54 -0.50
N ILE A 35 -13.90 -0.87 0.40
CA ILE A 35 -14.08 -1.89 1.43
C ILE A 35 -15.18 -1.47 2.41
N LEU A 36 -15.11 -0.24 2.95
CA LEU A 36 -16.13 0.26 3.87
C LEU A 36 -17.53 0.36 3.22
N LEU A 37 -17.64 0.71 1.94
CA LEU A 37 -18.92 0.65 1.21
C LEU A 37 -19.41 -0.80 1.02
N ALA A 38 -18.53 -1.74 0.64
CA ALA A 38 -18.90 -3.14 0.42
C ALA A 38 -19.33 -3.87 1.71
N GLU A 39 -18.77 -3.48 2.87
CA GLU A 39 -19.17 -4.02 4.18
C GLU A 39 -20.43 -3.37 4.78
N SER A 40 -20.79 -2.15 4.35
CA SER A 40 -21.87 -1.35 4.98
C SER A 40 -23.11 -1.11 4.14
N MET A 41 -23.23 -1.71 2.94
CA MET A 41 -24.40 -1.57 2.07
C MET A 41 -25.50 -2.61 2.35
N PRO A 42 -26.60 -2.26 3.07
CA PRO A 42 -27.88 -2.92 2.86
C PRO A 42 -28.46 -2.47 1.51
N GLU A 43 -29.15 -3.37 0.82
CA GLU A 43 -29.89 -3.10 -0.41
C GLU A 43 -31.20 -2.29 -0.20
N SER A 44 -31.29 -1.48 0.85
CA SER A 44 -32.51 -0.80 1.30
C SER A 44 -32.66 0.63 0.75
N SER A 45 -32.02 0.95 -0.38
CA SER A 45 -32.00 2.29 -0.98
C SER A 45 -32.29 2.28 -2.49
N LEU A 46 -33.10 1.32 -2.94
CA LEU A 46 -33.53 1.14 -4.34
C LEU A 46 -35.06 1.14 -4.50
N SER A 47 -35.73 2.15 -3.94
CA SER A 47 -37.11 2.49 -4.32
C SER A 47 -37.40 3.99 -4.11
N ASN A 48 -38.29 4.52 -4.94
CA ASN A 48 -38.86 5.89 -5.02
C ASN A 48 -38.24 6.84 -6.07
N ASN A 49 -38.84 6.86 -7.28
CA ASN A 49 -39.36 8.08 -7.92
C ASN A 49 -39.99 7.79 -9.31
N VAL A 50 -41.22 7.24 -9.31
CA VAL A 50 -42.18 7.36 -10.42
C VAL A 50 -43.57 7.49 -9.81
N GLU A 51 -44.37 8.47 -10.21
CA GLU A 51 -45.76 8.62 -9.77
C GLU A 51 -46.75 8.01 -10.77
N SER A 52 -47.78 7.34 -10.24
CA SER A 52 -48.97 6.81 -10.95
C SER A 52 -48.68 5.70 -11.98
N THR A 53 -49.51 4.65 -12.10
CA THR A 53 -50.95 4.52 -11.83
C THR A 53 -51.29 3.20 -11.12
N ALA A 54 -52.40 3.18 -10.38
CA ALA A 54 -52.81 2.01 -9.60
C ALA A 54 -53.60 0.98 -10.44
N LEU A 55 -53.01 -0.19 -10.65
CA LEU A 55 -53.72 -1.43 -10.98
C LEU A 55 -53.54 -2.41 -9.81
N LYS A 56 -54.45 -3.37 -9.67
CA LYS A 56 -54.38 -4.41 -8.65
C LYS A 56 -53.62 -5.61 -9.19
N ASP A 57 -52.33 -5.68 -8.91
CA ASP A 57 -51.59 -6.92 -9.08
C ASP A 57 -51.99 -7.93 -7.98
N GLU A 58 -51.99 -9.21 -8.34
CA GLU A 58 -52.23 -10.32 -7.42
C GLU A 58 -50.99 -10.52 -6.52
N GLU A 59 -51.18 -10.97 -5.28
CA GLU A 59 -50.08 -11.26 -4.34
C GLU A 59 -49.29 -12.51 -4.80
N LYS A 60 -48.39 -12.33 -5.77
CA LYS A 60 -47.27 -13.23 -5.98
C LYS A 60 -46.41 -13.28 -4.72
N GLU A 61 -46.04 -14.47 -4.28
CA GLU A 61 -44.94 -14.62 -3.33
C GLU A 61 -43.65 -14.00 -3.91
N PRO A 62 -42.79 -13.40 -3.07
CA PRO A 62 -41.56 -12.78 -3.55
C PRO A 62 -40.65 -13.83 -4.20
N GLU A 63 -40.31 -13.62 -5.47
CA GLU A 63 -39.33 -14.44 -6.20
C GLU A 63 -37.94 -14.23 -5.57
N PHE A 64 -37.56 -15.10 -4.62
CA PHE A 64 -36.40 -14.98 -3.73
C PHE A 64 -35.02 -14.91 -4.42
N PHE A 65 -34.94 -15.15 -5.73
CA PHE A 65 -33.70 -15.04 -6.49
C PHE A 65 -33.91 -14.59 -7.94
N THR A 66 -33.29 -13.49 -8.32
CA THR A 66 -33.27 -12.94 -9.69
C THR A 66 -31.85 -12.48 -10.08
N THR A 67 -30.87 -13.38 -9.91
CA THR A 67 -29.41 -13.19 -10.13
C THR A 67 -28.76 -12.13 -9.24
N SER A 68 -27.64 -12.50 -8.61
CA SER A 68 -26.90 -11.59 -7.72
C SER A 68 -25.60 -11.18 -8.38
N MET A 69 -25.38 -9.87 -8.53
CA MET A 69 -24.19 -9.28 -9.17
C MET A 69 -22.86 -9.86 -8.67
N TYR A 70 -22.77 -10.25 -7.40
CA TYR A 70 -21.60 -10.93 -6.84
C TYR A 70 -21.39 -12.32 -7.46
N THR A 71 -22.46 -13.12 -7.56
CA THR A 71 -22.44 -14.46 -8.15
C THR A 71 -22.18 -14.39 -9.66
N ASP A 72 -22.84 -13.48 -10.37
CA ASP A 72 -22.68 -13.29 -11.82
C ASP A 72 -21.22 -12.97 -12.19
N GLU A 73 -20.59 -12.08 -11.43
CA GLU A 73 -19.20 -11.67 -11.65
C GLU A 73 -18.22 -12.81 -11.34
N PHE A 74 -18.51 -13.62 -10.31
CA PHE A 74 -17.69 -14.78 -9.98
C PHE A 74 -17.79 -15.88 -11.05
N ASN A 75 -18.99 -16.11 -11.59
CA ASN A 75 -19.19 -17.01 -12.73
C ASN A 75 -18.46 -16.49 -13.97
N THR A 76 -18.61 -15.19 -14.30
CA THR A 76 -17.91 -14.53 -15.41
C THR A 76 -16.38 -14.70 -15.30
N MET A 77 -15.83 -14.53 -14.10
CA MET A 77 -14.41 -14.76 -13.80
C MET A 77 -14.01 -16.22 -14.07
N LEU A 78 -14.76 -17.18 -13.52
CA LEU A 78 -14.45 -18.60 -13.61
C LEU A 78 -14.54 -19.08 -15.07
N GLU A 79 -15.59 -18.72 -15.78
CA GLU A 79 -15.81 -19.03 -17.20
C GLU A 79 -14.67 -18.48 -18.06
N THR A 80 -14.30 -17.20 -17.89
CA THR A 80 -13.17 -16.59 -18.62
C THR A 80 -11.85 -17.35 -18.41
N VAL A 81 -11.58 -17.80 -17.17
CA VAL A 81 -10.36 -18.57 -16.86
C VAL A 81 -10.43 -19.99 -17.43
N LEU A 82 -11.59 -20.63 -17.45
CA LEU A 82 -11.73 -22.00 -17.97
C LEU A 82 -11.71 -22.06 -19.50
N GLU A 83 -12.32 -21.09 -20.19
CA GLU A 83 -12.26 -20.98 -21.64
C GLU A 83 -10.84 -20.71 -22.14
N GLY A 84 -10.10 -19.83 -21.46
CA GLY A 84 -8.79 -19.38 -21.91
C GLY A 84 -7.59 -20.18 -21.37
N GLU A 85 -7.67 -20.63 -20.12
CA GLU A 85 -6.52 -20.95 -19.27
C GLU A 85 -6.73 -22.22 -18.40
N SER A 86 -7.72 -23.05 -18.73
CA SER A 86 -8.01 -24.32 -18.02
C SER A 86 -6.83 -25.31 -17.94
N PHE A 87 -5.85 -25.20 -18.85
CA PHE A 87 -4.60 -25.97 -18.83
C PHE A 87 -3.71 -25.69 -17.60
N LEU A 88 -3.99 -24.61 -16.84
CA LEU A 88 -3.33 -24.30 -15.58
C LEU A 88 -3.88 -25.10 -14.38
N PHE A 89 -4.90 -25.95 -14.59
CA PHE A 89 -5.57 -26.73 -13.54
C PHE A 89 -5.54 -28.24 -13.85
N ASN A 90 -5.53 -29.08 -12.81
CA ASN A 90 -5.52 -30.53 -12.96
C ASN A 90 -6.96 -31.12 -13.00
N THR A 91 -7.10 -32.38 -13.40
CA THR A 91 -8.40 -33.06 -13.60
C THR A 91 -9.27 -33.16 -12.34
N ASN A 92 -8.71 -33.04 -11.13
CA ASN A 92 -9.51 -32.97 -9.90
C ASN A 92 -9.91 -31.53 -9.56
N GLU A 93 -9.04 -30.56 -9.84
CA GLU A 93 -9.35 -29.13 -9.71
C GLU A 93 -10.48 -28.72 -10.67
N LEU A 94 -10.46 -29.20 -11.91
CA LEU A 94 -11.54 -28.96 -12.89
C LEU A 94 -12.89 -29.51 -12.42
N LYS A 95 -12.94 -30.69 -11.79
CA LYS A 95 -14.18 -31.27 -11.24
C LYS A 95 -14.78 -30.44 -10.10
N VAL A 96 -13.97 -29.75 -9.31
CA VAL A 96 -14.48 -28.82 -8.27
C VAL A 96 -15.20 -27.64 -8.93
N PHE A 97 -14.71 -27.17 -10.09
CA PHE A 97 -15.40 -26.13 -10.85
C PHE A 97 -16.69 -26.63 -11.51
N GLU A 98 -16.69 -27.84 -12.08
CA GLU A 98 -17.90 -28.51 -12.58
C GLU A 98 -18.96 -28.66 -11.46
N GLN A 99 -18.53 -29.10 -10.27
CA GLN A 99 -19.39 -29.20 -9.08
C GLN A 99 -19.94 -27.84 -8.66
N PHE A 100 -19.10 -26.80 -8.60
CA PHE A 100 -19.52 -25.43 -8.29
C PHE A 100 -20.56 -24.89 -9.30
N GLN A 101 -20.35 -25.13 -10.60
CA GLN A 101 -21.31 -24.76 -11.64
C GLN A 101 -22.65 -25.51 -11.49
N SER A 102 -22.64 -26.74 -10.97
CA SER A 102 -23.84 -27.56 -10.72
C SER A 102 -24.63 -27.20 -9.44
N LEU A 103 -24.06 -26.41 -8.52
CA LEU A 103 -24.71 -26.01 -7.27
C LEU A 103 -26.02 -25.23 -7.49
N GLN A 104 -26.91 -25.25 -6.50
CA GLN A 104 -28.08 -24.36 -6.45
C GLN A 104 -27.66 -22.89 -6.32
N ASP A 105 -28.49 -21.96 -6.80
CA ASP A 105 -28.11 -20.54 -6.87
C ASP A 105 -27.98 -19.87 -5.50
N GLU A 106 -28.78 -20.27 -4.50
CA GLU A 106 -28.59 -19.87 -3.10
C GLU A 106 -27.21 -20.34 -2.57
N SER A 107 -26.82 -21.58 -2.86
CA SER A 107 -25.55 -22.19 -2.47
C SER A 107 -24.36 -21.48 -3.16
N LYS A 108 -24.47 -21.21 -4.47
CA LYS A 108 -23.50 -20.38 -5.22
C LYS A 108 -23.36 -19.00 -4.61
N HIS A 109 -24.47 -18.35 -4.27
CA HIS A 109 -24.43 -17.04 -3.65
C HIS A 109 -23.73 -17.09 -2.28
N LEU A 110 -24.09 -18.05 -1.42
CA LEU A 110 -23.47 -18.19 -0.10
C LEU A 110 -21.96 -18.42 -0.20
N ILE A 111 -21.51 -19.38 -1.01
CA ILE A 111 -20.07 -19.67 -1.14
C ILE A 111 -19.29 -18.47 -1.72
N VAL A 112 -19.82 -17.76 -2.71
CA VAL A 112 -19.19 -16.54 -3.24
C VAL A 112 -19.10 -15.45 -2.16
N ARG A 113 -20.17 -15.22 -1.38
CA ARG A 113 -20.16 -14.22 -0.30
C ARG A 113 -19.25 -14.61 0.88
N LEU A 114 -18.91 -15.90 1.04
CA LEU A 114 -17.88 -16.37 1.96
C LEU A 114 -16.46 -16.24 1.37
N LEU A 115 -16.26 -16.52 0.08
CA LEU A 115 -14.99 -16.31 -0.62
C LEU A 115 -14.55 -14.84 -0.64
N MET A 116 -15.51 -13.92 -0.74
CA MET A 116 -15.28 -12.47 -0.61
C MET A 116 -14.90 -11.99 0.81
N ARG A 117 -14.96 -12.85 1.83
CA ARG A 117 -14.57 -12.55 3.22
C ARG A 117 -13.18 -13.14 3.53
N LYS A 118 -12.54 -12.63 4.59
CA LYS A 118 -11.30 -13.24 5.13
C LYS A 118 -11.56 -14.69 5.54
N GLN A 119 -10.63 -15.58 5.21
CA GLN A 119 -10.69 -17.00 5.57
C GLN A 119 -10.59 -17.20 7.09
N LYS A 120 -11.71 -17.59 7.71
CA LYS A 120 -11.85 -17.96 9.13
C LYS A 120 -13.21 -18.59 9.37
N TRP A 121 -13.40 -19.16 10.56
CA TRP A 121 -14.73 -19.51 11.06
C TRP A 121 -15.61 -18.27 11.27
N LEU A 122 -16.86 -18.36 10.86
CA LEU A 122 -17.88 -17.31 10.95
C LEU A 122 -19.15 -17.88 11.58
N ARG A 123 -19.70 -17.22 12.61
CA ARG A 123 -21.01 -17.59 13.17
C ARG A 123 -22.12 -17.23 12.20
N MET A 124 -23.06 -18.14 12.00
CA MET A 124 -24.12 -17.98 11.00
C MET A 124 -25.11 -16.88 11.38
N SER A 125 -25.30 -16.65 12.68
CA SER A 125 -26.05 -15.50 13.25
C SER A 125 -25.48 -14.11 12.93
N LYS A 126 -24.31 -14.02 12.27
CA LYS A 126 -23.71 -12.75 11.81
C LYS A 126 -23.88 -12.51 10.30
N PHE A 127 -24.66 -13.33 9.61
CA PHE A 127 -25.08 -13.08 8.23
C PHE A 127 -26.51 -12.53 8.19
N ASN A 128 -26.78 -11.65 7.22
CA ASN A 128 -28.13 -11.25 6.85
C ASN A 128 -28.24 -11.34 5.33
N TYR A 129 -28.70 -12.49 4.85
CA TYR A 129 -28.85 -12.83 3.44
C TYR A 129 -30.30 -13.19 3.08
N ALA A 130 -31.27 -12.86 3.94
CA ALA A 130 -32.69 -13.23 3.82
C ALA A 130 -33.46 -12.59 2.63
N ARG A 131 -32.72 -11.97 1.69
CA ARG A 131 -33.21 -11.47 0.39
C ARG A 131 -32.78 -12.35 -0.79
N ASN A 132 -31.80 -13.22 -0.61
CA ASN A 132 -31.18 -14.03 -1.67
C ASN A 132 -30.99 -15.49 -1.25
N ILE A 133 -31.25 -15.82 0.02
CA ILE A 133 -31.19 -17.15 0.62
C ILE A 133 -32.45 -17.32 1.46
N SER A 134 -33.20 -18.39 1.22
CA SER A 134 -34.46 -18.72 1.89
C SER A 134 -34.24 -19.46 3.22
N ASP A 135 -33.27 -20.37 3.26
CA ASP A 135 -32.87 -21.12 4.46
C ASP A 135 -31.33 -21.24 4.50
N LEU A 136 -30.71 -20.54 5.44
CA LEU A 136 -29.25 -20.43 5.56
C LEU A 136 -28.60 -21.72 6.09
N ASP A 137 -29.25 -22.43 7.01
CA ASP A 137 -28.74 -23.66 7.59
C ASP A 137 -28.86 -24.83 6.60
N LYS A 138 -29.96 -24.91 5.85
CA LYS A 138 -30.11 -25.84 4.71
C LYS A 138 -29.10 -25.55 3.59
N THR A 139 -28.85 -24.28 3.27
CA THR A 139 -27.87 -23.91 2.22
C THR A 139 -26.43 -24.19 2.66
N ALA A 140 -26.13 -24.04 3.95
CA ALA A 140 -24.85 -24.48 4.52
C ALA A 140 -24.68 -26.01 4.44
N ALA A 141 -25.71 -26.78 4.78
CA ALA A 141 -25.69 -28.24 4.69
C ALA A 141 -25.55 -28.76 3.25
N ASP A 142 -26.18 -28.10 2.26
CA ASP A 142 -25.98 -28.40 0.84
C ASP A 142 -24.51 -28.21 0.43
N LEU A 143 -23.91 -27.06 0.76
CA LEU A 143 -22.49 -26.79 0.49
C LEU A 143 -21.54 -27.75 1.22
N GLU A 144 -21.87 -28.19 2.44
CA GLU A 144 -21.07 -29.16 3.20
C GLU A 144 -21.17 -30.56 2.60
N SER A 145 -22.34 -30.96 2.10
CA SER A 145 -22.51 -32.24 1.38
C SER A 145 -21.69 -32.32 0.08
N HIS A 146 -21.42 -31.16 -0.54
CA HIS A 146 -20.52 -31.01 -1.68
C HIS A 146 -19.06 -30.67 -1.28
N GLY A 147 -18.75 -30.56 0.01
CA GLY A 147 -17.40 -30.30 0.55
C GLY A 147 -16.87 -28.87 0.37
N PHE A 148 -17.70 -27.91 -0.05
CA PHE A 148 -17.27 -26.51 -0.22
C PHE A 148 -17.10 -25.75 1.11
N VAL A 149 -17.82 -26.18 2.15
CA VAL A 149 -17.75 -25.59 3.49
C VAL A 149 -17.64 -26.67 4.56
N GLU A 150 -17.23 -26.24 5.74
CA GLU A 150 -17.23 -26.99 7.00
C GLU A 150 -18.16 -26.23 7.96
N THR A 151 -19.07 -26.93 8.66
CA THR A 151 -19.98 -26.35 9.67
C THR A 151 -19.53 -26.64 11.10
N THR A 152 -18.82 -27.76 11.30
CA THR A 152 -18.43 -28.27 12.62
C THR A 152 -16.97 -27.95 12.95
N ILE A 153 -16.74 -27.18 14.02
CA ILE A 153 -15.37 -26.90 14.51
C ILE A 153 -14.86 -28.08 15.34
N GLY A 154 -13.79 -28.72 14.86
CA GLY A 154 -13.12 -29.83 15.57
C GLY A 154 -11.92 -29.43 16.43
N ASP A 155 -11.31 -28.27 16.18
CA ASP A 155 -10.14 -27.79 16.94
C ASP A 155 -10.53 -26.78 18.05
N LEU A 156 -9.93 -26.94 19.22
CA LEU A 156 -10.24 -26.14 20.40
C LEU A 156 -9.73 -24.70 20.26
N ALA A 157 -8.55 -24.47 19.70
CA ALA A 157 -8.01 -23.12 19.53
C ALA A 157 -8.80 -22.35 18.47
N GLU A 158 -9.20 -23.00 17.37
CA GLU A 158 -10.10 -22.43 16.37
C GLU A 158 -11.46 -22.06 16.98
N ALA A 159 -12.07 -22.92 17.80
CA ALA A 159 -13.34 -22.63 18.45
C ALA A 159 -13.25 -21.43 19.42
N LEU A 160 -12.21 -21.41 20.28
CA LEU A 160 -11.99 -20.33 21.24
C LEU A 160 -11.70 -18.98 20.54
N ALA A 161 -11.09 -18.99 19.35
CA ALA A 161 -10.82 -17.78 18.56
C ALA A 161 -12.08 -17.12 17.95
N VAL A 162 -13.23 -17.82 17.92
CA VAL A 162 -14.53 -17.29 17.45
C VAL A 162 -15.37 -16.70 18.58
N LEU A 163 -14.97 -16.94 19.84
CA LEU A 163 -15.64 -16.45 21.03
C LEU A 163 -15.19 -15.03 21.41
N SER A 164 -16.11 -14.28 22.01
CA SER A 164 -15.83 -12.99 22.62
C SER A 164 -15.22 -13.15 24.01
N LYS A 165 -14.61 -12.08 24.51
CA LYS A 165 -13.98 -12.06 25.85
C LYS A 165 -14.95 -12.28 27.00
N ASP A 166 -16.26 -12.18 26.80
CA ASP A 166 -17.25 -12.38 27.84
C ASP A 166 -17.86 -13.79 27.81
N GLU A 167 -17.99 -14.40 26.62
CA GLU A 167 -18.30 -15.83 26.47
C GLU A 167 -17.14 -16.71 27.00
N LEU A 168 -15.89 -16.34 26.72
CA LEU A 168 -14.71 -17.02 27.29
C LEU A 168 -14.72 -17.02 28.84
N LYS A 169 -15.13 -15.92 29.47
CA LYS A 169 -15.30 -15.84 30.94
C LYS A 169 -16.47 -16.69 31.43
N ALA A 170 -17.56 -16.78 30.67
CA ALA A 170 -18.71 -17.59 31.02
C ALA A 170 -18.33 -19.09 31.04
N ILE A 171 -17.73 -19.59 29.96
CA ILE A 171 -17.22 -20.96 29.85
C ILE A 171 -16.19 -21.26 30.96
N ALA A 172 -15.25 -20.35 31.21
CA ALA A 172 -14.27 -20.52 32.29
C ALA A 172 -14.96 -20.68 33.66
N LYS A 173 -15.95 -19.82 33.96
CA LYS A 173 -16.74 -19.88 35.20
C LYS A 173 -17.59 -21.16 35.29
N GLU A 174 -18.25 -21.57 34.21
CA GLU A 174 -19.07 -22.80 34.13
C GLU A 174 -18.23 -24.06 34.39
N ARG A 175 -17.01 -24.09 33.86
CA ARG A 175 -16.08 -25.22 33.99
C ARG A 175 -15.16 -25.14 35.23
N ASN A 176 -15.34 -24.14 36.09
CA ASN A 176 -14.50 -23.86 37.27
C ASN A 176 -13.01 -23.69 36.94
N ILE A 177 -12.73 -23.18 35.74
CA ILE A 177 -11.42 -22.69 35.31
C ILE A 177 -11.22 -21.31 35.94
N HIS A 178 -9.95 -20.90 36.10
CA HIS A 178 -9.67 -19.54 36.56
C HIS A 178 -10.20 -18.49 35.53
N PRO A 179 -10.67 -17.30 35.96
CA PRO A 179 -11.35 -16.37 35.05
C PRO A 179 -10.40 -15.56 34.16
N SER A 180 -9.94 -16.16 33.05
CA SER A 180 -9.13 -15.47 32.04
C SER A 180 -9.93 -14.49 31.17
N THR A 181 -9.20 -13.58 30.51
CA THR A 181 -9.70 -12.76 29.37
C THR A 181 -9.16 -13.25 28.01
N ASP A 182 -8.46 -14.39 28.02
CA ASP A 182 -7.79 -15.03 26.89
C ASP A 182 -7.95 -16.56 26.95
N SER A 183 -7.91 -17.18 25.77
CA SER A 183 -8.03 -18.61 25.49
C SER A 183 -7.04 -19.53 26.25
N THR A 184 -5.88 -19.00 26.65
CA THR A 184 -4.74 -19.76 27.20
C THR A 184 -5.09 -20.63 28.42
N GLU A 185 -5.83 -20.11 29.41
CA GLU A 185 -6.18 -20.91 30.61
C GLU A 185 -7.13 -22.07 30.28
N ILE A 186 -7.98 -21.94 29.25
CA ILE A 186 -8.90 -22.99 28.79
C ILE A 186 -8.14 -24.08 28.02
N ILE A 187 -7.16 -23.70 27.20
CA ILE A 187 -6.26 -24.63 26.49
C ILE A 187 -5.42 -25.45 27.48
N VAL A 188 -4.92 -24.80 28.55
CA VAL A 188 -4.19 -25.48 29.64
C VAL A 188 -5.12 -26.41 30.43
N PHE A 189 -6.36 -26.00 30.73
CA PHE A 189 -7.34 -26.88 31.36
C PHE A 189 -7.61 -28.14 30.52
N ALA A 190 -7.79 -28.02 29.21
CA ALA A 190 -7.98 -29.17 28.33
C ALA A 190 -6.76 -30.11 28.33
N SER A 191 -5.56 -29.53 28.22
CA SER A 191 -4.29 -30.27 28.16
C SER A 191 -3.90 -30.97 29.47
N THR A 192 -4.24 -30.41 30.62
CA THR A 192 -3.89 -30.97 31.94
C THR A 192 -4.70 -32.21 32.33
N THR A 193 -5.67 -32.64 31.52
CA THR A 193 -6.53 -33.79 31.83
C THR A 193 -5.84 -35.16 31.70
N SER A 194 -4.60 -35.27 31.19
CA SER A 194 -3.96 -36.54 30.77
C SER A 194 -3.65 -37.62 31.84
N ILE A 195 -4.17 -37.53 33.08
CA ILE A 195 -3.79 -38.41 34.21
C ILE A 195 -4.71 -39.64 34.38
N ILE A 196 -5.99 -39.58 33.99
CA ILE A 196 -6.93 -40.73 34.06
C ILE A 196 -7.82 -40.74 32.80
N PRO A 197 -7.64 -41.67 31.83
CA PRO A 197 -8.27 -41.58 30.50
C PRO A 197 -9.79 -41.40 30.49
N GLU A 198 -10.53 -42.24 31.21
CA GLU A 198 -12.00 -42.24 31.20
C GLU A 198 -12.60 -40.98 31.86
N SER A 199 -11.97 -40.46 32.92
CA SER A 199 -12.40 -39.21 33.56
C SER A 199 -12.23 -37.99 32.66
N SER A 200 -11.37 -38.08 31.65
CA SER A 200 -10.85 -36.93 30.92
C SER A 200 -11.54 -36.71 29.58
N ALA A 201 -11.94 -37.79 28.89
CA ALA A 201 -12.87 -37.69 27.77
C ALA A 201 -14.17 -36.98 28.18
N ALA A 202 -14.77 -37.34 29.31
CA ALA A 202 -15.97 -36.69 29.84
C ALA A 202 -15.76 -35.20 30.13
N LYS A 203 -14.66 -34.82 30.79
CA LYS A 203 -14.35 -33.41 31.11
C LYS A 203 -14.14 -32.54 29.88
N LEU A 204 -13.62 -33.13 28.79
CA LEU A 204 -13.43 -32.48 27.49
C LEU A 204 -14.74 -32.37 26.71
N GLU A 205 -15.60 -33.40 26.73
CA GLU A 205 -16.90 -33.33 26.04
C GLU A 205 -17.87 -32.36 26.73
N ASP A 206 -17.86 -32.30 28.07
CA ASP A 206 -18.53 -31.22 28.83
C ASP A 206 -18.06 -29.81 28.40
N LEU A 207 -16.73 -29.64 28.23
CA LEU A 207 -16.13 -28.36 27.84
C LEU A 207 -16.56 -28.00 26.41
N TRP A 208 -16.54 -28.97 25.50
CA TRP A 208 -17.08 -28.82 24.15
C TRP A 208 -18.57 -28.54 24.14
N THR A 209 -19.34 -29.05 25.10
CA THR A 209 -20.78 -28.78 25.22
C THR A 209 -21.02 -27.30 25.58
N SER A 210 -20.37 -26.79 26.63
CA SER A 210 -20.39 -25.36 26.99
C SER A 210 -19.87 -24.48 25.85
N ILE A 211 -18.79 -24.86 25.16
CA ILE A 211 -18.29 -24.14 23.98
C ILE A 211 -19.35 -24.10 22.87
N ARG A 212 -19.99 -25.22 22.51
CA ARG A 212 -21.02 -25.27 21.46
C ARG A 212 -22.24 -24.42 21.80
N GLU A 213 -22.66 -24.41 23.08
CA GLU A 213 -23.78 -23.59 23.57
C GLU A 213 -23.52 -22.08 23.41
N HIS A 214 -22.31 -21.59 23.74
CA HIS A 214 -21.94 -20.18 23.55
C HIS A 214 -21.58 -19.83 22.10
N LEU A 215 -21.07 -20.79 21.33
CA LEU A 215 -20.61 -20.59 19.96
C LEU A 215 -21.77 -20.48 18.96
N GLY A 216 -22.72 -21.43 18.98
CA GLY A 216 -23.79 -21.56 18.00
C GLY A 216 -23.31 -22.00 16.59
N SER A 217 -24.24 -22.11 15.63
CA SER A 217 -23.97 -22.53 14.24
C SER A 217 -22.84 -21.70 13.61
N CYS A 218 -21.83 -22.40 13.06
CA CYS A 218 -20.66 -21.81 12.43
C CYS A 218 -20.46 -22.35 11.03
N ILE A 219 -19.70 -21.61 10.21
CA ILE A 219 -19.33 -22.00 8.85
C ILE A 219 -17.94 -21.48 8.50
N ARG A 220 -17.19 -22.26 7.73
CA ARG A 220 -15.91 -21.90 7.12
C ARG A 220 -15.84 -22.47 5.71
N VAL A 221 -15.25 -21.74 4.75
CA VAL A 221 -14.94 -22.32 3.42
C VAL A 221 -13.86 -23.38 3.59
N ASN A 222 -14.01 -24.56 3.00
CA ASN A 222 -12.99 -25.60 3.08
C ASN A 222 -11.62 -25.04 2.58
N PRO A 223 -10.53 -25.13 3.36
CA PRO A 223 -9.26 -24.49 3.00
C PRO A 223 -8.68 -24.90 1.63
N THR A 224 -8.91 -26.15 1.19
CA THR A 224 -8.44 -26.64 -0.11
C THR A 224 -9.20 -25.99 -1.26
N HIS A 225 -10.53 -25.93 -1.16
CA HIS A 225 -11.37 -25.26 -2.16
C HIS A 225 -11.19 -23.74 -2.12
N ARG A 226 -10.95 -23.15 -0.94
CA ARG A 226 -10.56 -21.74 -0.79
C ARG A 226 -9.31 -21.41 -1.60
N ALA A 227 -8.22 -22.16 -1.41
CA ALA A 227 -6.97 -21.95 -2.13
C ALA A 227 -7.14 -22.13 -3.66
N LEU A 228 -7.96 -23.09 -4.09
CA LEU A 228 -8.25 -23.28 -5.52
C LEU A 228 -8.99 -22.09 -6.14
N PHE A 229 -9.99 -21.52 -5.47
CA PHE A 229 -10.67 -20.31 -5.95
C PHE A 229 -9.81 -19.05 -5.83
N GLU A 230 -8.88 -18.99 -4.87
CA GLU A 230 -7.86 -17.93 -4.81
C GLU A 230 -6.87 -18.04 -5.98
N ARG A 231 -6.51 -19.25 -6.43
CA ARG A 231 -5.75 -19.46 -7.68
C ARG A 231 -6.51 -18.96 -8.91
N VAL A 232 -7.82 -19.20 -9.00
CA VAL A 232 -8.65 -18.61 -10.09
C VAL A 232 -8.59 -17.08 -10.05
N GLN A 233 -8.63 -16.46 -8.87
CA GLN A 233 -8.48 -15.01 -8.74
C GLN A 233 -7.07 -14.51 -9.10
N ILE A 234 -6.00 -15.26 -8.75
CA ILE A 234 -4.63 -14.96 -9.19
C ILE A 234 -4.54 -14.97 -10.72
N VAL A 235 -5.17 -15.94 -11.38
CA VAL A 235 -5.19 -16.04 -12.85
C VAL A 235 -6.08 -14.99 -13.49
N TYR A 236 -7.25 -14.69 -12.94
CA TYR A 236 -8.17 -13.70 -13.53
C TYR A 236 -7.66 -12.26 -13.37
N TYR A 237 -7.38 -11.83 -12.14
CA TYR A 237 -6.98 -10.46 -11.81
C TYR A 237 -5.46 -10.21 -11.90
N ARG A 238 -4.67 -11.23 -12.27
CA ARG A 238 -3.20 -11.19 -12.37
C ARG A 238 -2.55 -10.67 -11.08
N ILE A 239 -2.96 -11.24 -9.95
CA ILE A 239 -2.58 -10.76 -8.61
C ILE A 239 -1.06 -10.77 -8.46
N ASN A 240 -0.48 -9.60 -8.18
CA ASN A 240 0.97 -9.43 -8.01
C ASN A 240 1.45 -9.45 -6.56
N LEU A 241 0.53 -9.45 -5.59
CA LEU A 241 0.82 -9.43 -4.16
C LEU A 241 -0.41 -9.93 -3.39
N LEU A 242 -0.23 -10.89 -2.48
CA LEU A 242 -1.31 -11.37 -1.61
C LEU A 242 -1.38 -10.51 -0.33
N LEU A 243 -2.43 -9.70 -0.22
CA LEU A 243 -2.76 -8.93 1.00
C LEU A 243 -4.05 -9.47 1.60
N ASP A 244 -4.11 -9.61 2.92
CA ASP A 244 -5.25 -10.21 3.64
C ASP A 244 -6.55 -9.37 3.65
N ASP A 245 -6.64 -8.31 2.85
CA ASP A 245 -7.76 -7.34 2.80
C ASP A 245 -8.28 -7.02 1.38
N SER A 246 -7.62 -7.50 0.30
CA SER A 246 -7.97 -7.10 -1.07
C SER A 246 -9.15 -7.91 -1.65
N ASN A 247 -10.36 -7.35 -1.58
CA ASN A 247 -11.52 -7.86 -2.30
C ASN A 247 -11.40 -7.51 -3.81
N SER A 248 -10.87 -8.47 -4.56
CA SER A 248 -10.54 -8.40 -6.00
C SER A 248 -11.73 -7.99 -6.89
N MET A 249 -12.95 -8.43 -6.55
CA MET A 249 -14.17 -8.17 -7.31
C MET A 249 -14.75 -6.75 -7.12
N SER A 250 -14.18 -5.94 -6.21
CA SER A 250 -14.75 -4.65 -5.83
C SER A 250 -14.90 -3.65 -6.98
N ASN A 251 -13.96 -3.63 -7.93
CA ASN A 251 -14.00 -2.68 -9.06
C ASN A 251 -15.08 -3.00 -10.10
N SER A 252 -15.35 -4.28 -10.40
CA SER A 252 -16.42 -4.66 -11.32
C SER A 252 -17.81 -4.43 -10.75
N ILE A 253 -18.00 -4.68 -9.45
CA ILE A 253 -19.25 -4.35 -8.76
C ILE A 253 -19.53 -2.84 -8.84
N LEU A 254 -18.49 -2.00 -8.73
CA LEU A 254 -18.60 -0.54 -8.90
C LEU A 254 -18.85 -0.10 -10.35
N ALA A 255 -18.41 -0.88 -11.34
CA ALA A 255 -18.72 -0.68 -12.75
C ALA A 255 -20.17 -1.08 -13.08
N ARG A 256 -20.59 -2.31 -12.70
CA ARG A 256 -21.93 -2.87 -12.97
C ARG A 256 -23.06 -2.15 -12.22
N THR A 257 -22.75 -1.40 -11.16
CA THR A 257 -23.70 -0.49 -10.49
C THR A 257 -23.76 0.91 -11.14
N SER A 258 -23.04 1.16 -12.24
CA SER A 258 -22.91 2.47 -12.90
C SER A 258 -22.43 3.61 -11.99
N ARG A 259 -21.74 3.27 -10.89
CA ARG A 259 -21.24 4.23 -9.89
C ARG A 259 -19.87 4.82 -10.22
N ARG A 260 -19.16 4.24 -11.19
CA ARG A 260 -17.89 4.73 -11.74
C ARG A 260 -17.88 4.55 -13.25
N VAL A 261 -17.53 5.61 -13.98
CA VAL A 261 -17.18 5.55 -15.41
C VAL A 261 -15.68 5.30 -15.51
N PHE A 262 -15.25 4.34 -16.33
CA PHE A 262 -13.84 3.99 -16.49
C PHE A 262 -13.24 4.58 -17.77
N PRO A 263 -11.90 4.74 -17.85
CA PRO A 263 -11.19 5.16 -19.06
C PRO A 263 -11.44 4.21 -20.24
N GLU A 264 -11.35 4.72 -21.46
CA GLU A 264 -11.39 3.89 -22.67
C GLU A 264 -10.00 3.38 -23.04
N TYR A 265 -9.89 2.06 -23.19
CA TYR A 265 -8.75 1.30 -23.67
C TYR A 265 -9.26 -0.04 -24.24
N THR A 266 -8.42 -0.76 -24.98
CA THR A 266 -8.73 -2.11 -25.43
C THR A 266 -8.28 -3.13 -24.38
N PRO A 267 -9.19 -3.87 -23.71
CA PRO A 267 -8.79 -4.98 -22.85
C PRO A 267 -8.13 -6.07 -23.70
N CYS A 268 -6.97 -6.56 -23.27
CA CYS A 268 -6.16 -7.54 -23.97
C CYS A 268 -5.74 -8.63 -22.97
N ARG A 269 -6.71 -9.49 -22.62
CA ARG A 269 -6.47 -10.67 -21.76
C ARG A 269 -5.41 -11.57 -22.41
N SER A 270 -4.40 -11.94 -21.63
CA SER A 270 -3.23 -12.65 -22.13
C SER A 270 -3.09 -14.05 -21.54
N ASN A 271 -3.65 -15.04 -22.24
CA ASN A 271 -3.70 -16.46 -21.85
C ASN A 271 -2.31 -17.16 -21.82
N SER A 272 -1.22 -16.43 -21.98
CA SER A 272 0.17 -16.91 -22.01
C SER A 272 1.06 -16.28 -20.92
N ILE A 273 0.44 -15.76 -19.85
CA ILE A 273 1.19 -15.30 -18.66
C ILE A 273 1.82 -16.47 -17.90
N TRP A 274 1.23 -17.67 -17.96
CA TRP A 274 1.85 -18.93 -17.54
C TRP A 274 1.67 -19.94 -18.67
N HIS A 275 2.73 -20.68 -19.04
CA HIS A 275 2.68 -21.64 -20.16
C HIS A 275 2.23 -23.02 -19.70
N CYS A 276 2.41 -23.32 -18.41
CA CYS A 276 1.93 -24.54 -17.78
C CYS A 276 1.57 -24.32 -16.30
N ARG A 277 0.90 -25.32 -15.71
CA ARG A 277 0.54 -25.34 -14.28
C ARG A 277 1.74 -25.25 -13.34
N ASP A 278 2.93 -25.69 -13.76
CA ASP A 278 4.15 -25.59 -12.93
C ASP A 278 4.61 -24.13 -12.77
N ASP A 279 4.58 -23.32 -13.84
CA ASP A 279 4.90 -21.89 -13.79
C ASP A 279 3.98 -21.15 -12.79
N LEU A 280 2.68 -21.45 -12.83
CA LEU A 280 1.68 -20.85 -11.95
C LEU A 280 1.90 -21.28 -10.49
N LEU A 281 2.16 -22.57 -10.23
CA LEU A 281 2.41 -23.04 -8.86
C LEU A 281 3.72 -22.48 -8.28
N LYS A 282 4.79 -22.36 -9.08
CA LYS A 282 6.03 -21.67 -8.68
C LYS A 282 5.75 -20.22 -8.29
N TYR A 283 4.93 -19.52 -9.07
CA TYR A 283 4.54 -18.14 -8.80
C TYR A 283 3.66 -17.98 -7.55
N GLU A 284 2.66 -18.85 -7.38
CA GLU A 284 1.78 -18.92 -6.22
C GLU A 284 2.56 -19.22 -4.93
N GLN A 285 3.49 -20.18 -4.98
CA GLN A 285 4.39 -20.49 -3.87
C GLN A 285 5.25 -19.28 -3.50
N ALA A 286 5.83 -18.57 -4.48
CA ALA A 286 6.61 -17.37 -4.21
C ALA A 286 5.76 -16.23 -3.59
N LEU A 287 4.52 -16.04 -4.07
CA LEU A 287 3.56 -15.10 -3.48
C LEU A 287 3.21 -15.46 -2.02
N GLN A 288 3.01 -16.74 -1.72
CA GLN A 288 2.73 -17.21 -0.36
C GLN A 288 3.94 -17.07 0.57
N THR A 289 5.16 -17.33 0.07
CA THR A 289 6.41 -17.09 0.82
C THR A 289 6.62 -15.59 1.13
N GLU A 290 6.30 -14.69 0.19
CA GLU A 290 6.34 -13.25 0.47
C GLU A 290 5.24 -12.80 1.45
N LYS A 291 4.05 -13.40 1.37
CA LYS A 291 2.95 -13.15 2.32
C LYS A 291 3.36 -13.51 3.75
N GLU A 292 3.97 -14.68 3.94
CA GLU A 292 4.52 -15.12 5.23
C GLU A 292 5.54 -14.11 5.79
N PHE A 293 6.51 -13.69 4.97
CA PHE A 293 7.48 -12.66 5.34
C PHE A 293 6.81 -11.34 5.75
N TYR A 294 5.76 -10.90 5.05
CA TYR A 294 5.03 -9.69 5.44
C TYR A 294 4.25 -9.85 6.74
N GLN A 295 3.63 -10.99 7.00
CA GLN A 295 2.94 -11.27 8.25
C GLN A 295 3.91 -11.29 9.45
N MET A 296 5.10 -11.87 9.29
CA MET A 296 6.17 -11.80 10.31
C MET A 296 6.67 -10.36 10.54
N THR A 297 6.72 -9.53 9.48
CA THR A 297 7.32 -8.18 9.53
C THR A 297 6.34 -7.03 9.74
N GLU A 298 5.01 -7.24 9.71
CA GLU A 298 4.00 -6.17 9.86
C GLU A 298 4.22 -5.38 11.16
N GLY A 299 4.23 -6.08 12.30
CA GLY A 299 4.46 -5.47 13.62
C GLY A 299 5.84 -4.80 13.75
N LEU A 300 6.84 -5.28 13.00
CA LEU A 300 8.20 -4.72 13.02
C LEU A 300 8.28 -3.32 12.38
N ARG A 301 7.27 -2.90 11.59
CA ARG A 301 7.22 -1.55 10.98
C ARG A 301 6.92 -0.44 11.99
N VAL A 302 6.25 -0.75 13.10
CA VAL A 302 5.90 0.22 14.17
C VAL A 302 7.15 0.77 14.86
N PHE A 303 8.25 0.02 14.85
CA PHE A 303 9.49 0.32 15.56
C PHE A 303 10.40 1.36 14.84
N ASN A 304 9.88 2.18 13.93
CA ASN A 304 10.69 3.17 13.17
C ASN A 304 11.01 4.49 13.91
N THR A 305 10.86 4.58 15.24
CA THR A 305 11.17 5.80 16.03
C THR A 305 12.59 5.81 16.62
N MET A 306 13.07 6.99 17.04
CA MET A 306 14.43 7.14 17.61
C MET A 306 14.70 6.30 18.87
N ARG A 307 13.67 5.89 19.63
CA ARG A 307 13.83 5.01 20.80
C ARG A 307 14.42 3.64 20.42
N THR A 308 14.13 3.16 19.22
CA THR A 308 14.45 1.79 18.78
C THR A 308 15.94 1.53 18.58
N LYS A 309 16.79 2.58 18.50
CA LYS A 309 18.25 2.39 18.50
C LYS A 309 18.80 1.72 19.77
N LYS A 310 18.03 1.71 20.88
CA LYS A 310 18.33 0.88 22.07
C LYS A 310 17.68 -0.51 22.02
N VAL A 311 16.70 -0.74 21.17
CA VAL A 311 15.82 -1.93 21.17
C VAL A 311 16.24 -2.99 20.15
N ILE A 312 17.18 -2.70 19.25
CA ILE A 312 17.69 -3.69 18.25
C ILE A 312 19.21 -3.96 18.39
N SER A 313 19.94 -3.19 19.21
CA SER A 313 21.38 -3.42 19.46
C SER A 313 21.62 -4.77 20.15
N ALA A 314 22.60 -5.54 19.67
CA ALA A 314 22.94 -6.87 20.21
C ALA A 314 23.24 -6.90 21.72
N GLU A 315 23.65 -5.76 22.30
CA GLU A 315 24.00 -5.60 23.72
C GLU A 315 22.88 -4.97 24.58
N GLY A 316 21.64 -4.90 24.09
CA GLY A 316 20.53 -4.31 24.87
C GLY A 316 19.13 -4.32 24.24
N GLY A 317 18.94 -5.00 23.12
CA GLY A 317 17.68 -5.02 22.39
C GLY A 317 16.60 -5.93 23.00
N ASP A 318 15.37 -5.80 22.49
CA ASP A 318 14.30 -6.75 22.75
C ASP A 318 14.58 -8.05 21.98
N VAL A 319 14.85 -9.11 22.75
CA VAL A 319 15.22 -10.43 22.23
C VAL A 319 14.10 -11.02 21.38
N ALA A 320 12.83 -10.80 21.72
CA ALA A 320 11.70 -11.32 20.94
C ALA A 320 11.53 -10.55 19.62
N VAL A 321 11.81 -9.24 19.60
CA VAL A 321 11.84 -8.44 18.37
C VAL A 321 12.99 -8.90 17.45
N ARG A 322 14.19 -9.13 17.99
CA ARG A 322 15.31 -9.64 17.17
C ARG A 322 15.08 -11.07 16.70
N GLN A 323 14.50 -11.94 17.53
CA GLN A 323 14.15 -13.31 17.16
C GLN A 323 13.18 -13.33 15.96
N LYS A 324 12.14 -12.48 15.95
CA LYS A 324 11.25 -12.33 14.79
C LYS A 324 11.92 -11.77 13.53
N MET A 325 12.96 -10.95 13.69
CA MET A 325 13.78 -10.51 12.54
C MET A 325 14.66 -11.64 11.99
N ILE A 326 15.12 -12.57 12.84
CA ILE A 326 15.85 -13.77 12.40
C ILE A 326 14.90 -14.73 11.69
N GLU A 327 13.71 -15.00 12.25
CA GLU A 327 12.69 -15.86 11.64
C GLU A 327 12.27 -15.35 10.25
N ALA A 328 11.98 -14.05 10.12
CA ALA A 328 11.69 -13.43 8.83
C ALA A 328 12.91 -13.42 7.87
N TRP A 329 14.14 -13.37 8.38
CA TRP A 329 15.33 -13.54 7.55
C TRP A 329 15.47 -14.99 7.06
N THR A 330 15.16 -16.00 7.87
CA THR A 330 15.21 -17.42 7.48
C THR A 330 14.27 -17.72 6.30
N VAL A 331 13.12 -17.04 6.21
CA VAL A 331 12.23 -17.12 5.02
C VAL A 331 12.94 -16.61 3.75
N CYS A 332 13.70 -15.50 3.84
CA CYS A 332 14.53 -15.03 2.74
C CYS A 332 15.67 -16.02 2.43
N GLU A 333 16.41 -16.45 3.44
CA GLU A 333 17.60 -17.31 3.32
C GLU A 333 17.28 -18.65 2.64
N ASN A 334 16.20 -19.32 3.07
CA ASN A 334 15.70 -20.54 2.43
C ASN A 334 15.26 -20.33 0.97
N SER A 335 14.90 -19.10 0.59
CA SER A 335 14.48 -18.75 -0.77
C SER A 335 15.64 -18.42 -1.72
N ILE A 336 16.88 -18.24 -1.23
CA ILE A 336 18.02 -17.79 -2.06
C ILE A 336 18.33 -18.80 -3.18
N GLY A 337 18.32 -20.10 -2.90
CA GLY A 337 18.61 -21.12 -3.93
C GLY A 337 17.59 -21.10 -5.08
N ILE A 338 16.30 -21.10 -4.75
CA ILE A 338 15.19 -21.05 -5.73
C ILE A 338 15.24 -19.73 -6.53
N TRP A 339 15.61 -18.63 -5.87
CA TRP A 339 15.81 -17.33 -6.53
C TRP A 339 16.97 -17.34 -7.53
N GLU A 340 18.09 -17.97 -7.19
CA GLU A 340 19.24 -18.11 -8.08
C GLU A 340 18.95 -19.05 -9.26
N GLU A 341 18.19 -20.14 -9.04
CA GLU A 341 17.66 -20.99 -10.11
C GLU A 341 16.74 -20.20 -11.06
N CYS A 342 15.82 -19.40 -10.53
CA CYS A 342 14.97 -18.49 -11.31
C CYS A 342 15.74 -17.40 -12.09
N ILE A 343 16.99 -17.10 -11.73
CA ILE A 343 17.88 -16.21 -12.49
C ILE A 343 18.68 -16.97 -13.55
N ALA A 344 19.02 -18.24 -13.28
CA ALA A 344 19.74 -19.11 -14.21
C ALA A 344 18.86 -19.65 -15.35
N GLU A 345 17.55 -19.82 -15.15
CA GLU A 345 16.55 -20.18 -16.17
C GLU A 345 16.23 -19.00 -17.12
N VAL A 346 17.24 -18.54 -17.87
CA VAL A 346 17.12 -17.39 -18.79
C VAL A 346 16.24 -17.73 -20.01
N GLN A 347 14.94 -17.46 -19.89
CA GLN A 347 13.99 -17.44 -21.00
C GLN A 347 13.87 -16.01 -21.55
N GLU A 348 13.87 -15.83 -22.88
CA GLU A 348 13.59 -14.51 -23.48
C GLU A 348 12.11 -14.13 -23.31
N ARG A 349 11.85 -12.98 -22.67
CA ARG A 349 10.48 -12.52 -22.39
C ARG A 349 10.37 -11.00 -22.24
N PRO A 350 9.29 -10.35 -22.73
CA PRO A 350 9.02 -8.94 -22.46
C PRO A 350 8.95 -8.60 -20.97
N TYR A 351 9.52 -7.46 -20.58
CA TYR A 351 9.73 -7.12 -19.17
C TYR A 351 8.43 -6.98 -18.36
N TYR A 352 7.34 -6.46 -18.95
CA TYR A 352 6.02 -6.41 -18.32
C TYR A 352 5.41 -7.77 -17.98
N MET A 353 5.85 -8.87 -18.61
CA MET A 353 5.39 -10.22 -18.26
C MET A 353 6.18 -10.81 -17.08
N ARG A 354 7.45 -10.41 -16.90
CA ARG A 354 8.32 -10.95 -15.85
C ARG A 354 7.82 -10.70 -14.43
N ARG A 355 6.94 -9.70 -14.25
CA ARG A 355 6.25 -9.47 -12.97
C ARG A 355 5.40 -10.64 -12.49
N PHE A 356 5.10 -11.61 -13.37
CA PHE A 356 4.37 -12.84 -13.08
C PHE A 356 5.26 -14.09 -12.97
N GLU A 357 6.59 -13.92 -12.90
CA GLU A 357 7.56 -15.00 -12.66
C GLU A 357 7.92 -15.08 -11.18
N ALA A 358 8.13 -16.30 -10.66
CA ALA A 358 8.54 -16.51 -9.27
C ALA A 358 9.82 -15.73 -8.91
N GLY A 359 10.79 -15.66 -9.83
CA GLY A 359 12.02 -14.88 -9.66
C GLY A 359 11.79 -13.39 -9.40
N TRP A 360 10.72 -12.77 -9.91
CA TRP A 360 10.37 -11.37 -9.62
C TRP A 360 9.90 -11.19 -8.18
N ILE A 361 9.07 -12.13 -7.69
CA ILE A 361 8.57 -12.14 -6.31
C ILE A 361 9.74 -12.41 -5.34
N TYR A 362 10.59 -13.39 -5.62
CA TYR A 362 11.79 -13.63 -4.82
C TYR A 362 12.79 -12.48 -4.86
N THR A 363 12.96 -11.78 -6.00
CA THR A 363 13.76 -10.53 -6.06
C THR A 363 13.14 -9.43 -5.18
N ARG A 364 11.81 -9.36 -5.07
CA ARG A 364 11.12 -8.44 -4.13
C ARG A 364 11.32 -8.87 -2.67
N LEU A 365 11.30 -10.17 -2.37
CA LEU A 365 11.60 -10.70 -1.06
C LEU A 365 13.04 -10.38 -0.64
N MET A 366 14.02 -10.58 -1.52
CA MET A 366 15.43 -10.21 -1.26
C MET A 366 15.61 -8.71 -1.03
N ASP A 367 14.94 -7.86 -1.82
CA ASP A 367 14.97 -6.40 -1.63
C ASP A 367 14.53 -5.99 -0.21
N HIS A 368 13.45 -6.58 0.31
CA HIS A 368 13.02 -6.38 1.70
C HIS A 368 13.93 -7.06 2.73
N GLY A 369 14.54 -8.19 2.38
CA GLY A 369 15.57 -8.85 3.19
C GLY A 369 16.76 -7.93 3.49
N THR A 370 17.22 -7.12 2.51
CA THR A 370 18.27 -6.13 2.76
C THR A 370 17.86 -5.08 3.82
N GLU A 371 16.60 -4.66 3.82
CA GLU A 371 16.07 -3.73 4.84
C GLU A 371 15.90 -4.35 6.22
N LEU A 372 15.86 -5.69 6.31
CA LEU A 372 15.82 -6.45 7.56
C LEU A 372 17.23 -6.63 8.13
N LEU A 373 18.19 -7.05 7.31
CA LEU A 373 19.62 -7.11 7.64
C LEU A 373 20.15 -5.73 8.10
N ALA A 374 19.76 -4.67 7.41
CA ALA A 374 20.08 -3.27 7.74
C ALA A 374 19.63 -2.85 9.15
N LYS A 375 18.51 -3.41 9.64
CA LYS A 375 17.97 -3.20 11.00
C LYS A 375 18.71 -4.05 12.03
N MET A 376 18.95 -5.33 11.70
CA MET A 376 19.69 -6.27 12.57
C MET A 376 21.18 -5.91 12.73
N HIS A 377 21.71 -5.01 11.89
CA HIS A 377 23.12 -4.61 11.78
C HIS A 377 24.04 -5.65 11.10
N GLU A 378 23.47 -6.61 10.36
CA GLU A 378 24.20 -7.67 9.64
C GLU A 378 24.76 -7.18 8.30
N TYR A 379 25.62 -6.16 8.36
CA TYR A 379 26.03 -5.35 7.21
C TYR A 379 26.85 -6.11 6.15
N ASP A 380 27.64 -7.11 6.54
CA ASP A 380 28.43 -7.90 5.60
C ASP A 380 27.53 -8.82 4.75
N LEU A 381 26.47 -9.38 5.34
CA LEU A 381 25.44 -10.14 4.63
C LEU A 381 24.54 -9.21 3.79
N GLU A 382 24.25 -8.00 4.29
CA GLU A 382 23.53 -6.98 3.51
C GLU A 382 24.29 -6.62 2.23
N VAL A 383 25.61 -6.45 2.30
CA VAL A 383 26.48 -6.22 1.13
C VAL A 383 26.41 -7.39 0.15
N LEU A 384 26.46 -8.64 0.62
CA LEU A 384 26.40 -9.83 -0.24
C LEU A 384 25.09 -9.92 -1.04
N ILE A 385 23.95 -9.67 -0.40
CA ILE A 385 22.64 -9.72 -1.06
C ILE A 385 22.45 -8.53 -2.00
N LEU A 386 22.87 -7.32 -1.61
CA LEU A 386 22.85 -6.14 -2.49
C LEU A 386 23.74 -6.32 -3.73
N GLN A 387 24.86 -7.04 -3.61
CA GLN A 387 25.73 -7.38 -4.73
C GLN A 387 25.01 -8.34 -5.69
N LYS A 388 24.47 -9.48 -5.19
CA LYS A 388 23.67 -10.43 -6.00
C LYS A 388 22.48 -9.78 -6.72
N LEU A 389 21.78 -8.85 -6.05
CA LEU A 389 20.68 -8.07 -6.64
C LEU A 389 21.13 -7.19 -7.82
N LEU A 390 22.35 -6.65 -7.76
CA LEU A 390 22.96 -5.81 -8.80
C LEU A 390 23.65 -6.61 -9.91
N ASP A 391 24.09 -7.83 -9.64
CA ASP A 391 24.77 -8.69 -10.61
C ASP A 391 23.77 -9.34 -11.61
N GLN A 392 22.49 -9.44 -11.27
CA GLN A 392 21.41 -9.92 -12.17
C GLN A 392 20.74 -8.79 -12.98
N TYR A 393 20.17 -9.15 -14.13
CA TYR A 393 19.58 -8.21 -15.10
C TYR A 393 18.20 -8.65 -15.65
N LEU A 394 17.47 -9.51 -14.92
CA LEU A 394 16.15 -10.01 -15.32
C LEU A 394 15.00 -9.35 -14.57
N TYR A 395 15.20 -9.01 -13.29
CA TYR A 395 14.14 -8.65 -12.37
C TYR A 395 14.41 -7.31 -11.68
N ARG A 396 13.35 -6.52 -11.47
CA ARG A 396 13.33 -5.31 -10.64
C ARG A 396 14.40 -4.27 -11.01
N LEU A 397 14.67 -4.12 -12.31
CA LEU A 397 15.66 -3.23 -12.92
C LEU A 397 15.57 -1.79 -12.41
N GLY A 398 14.34 -1.25 -12.28
CA GLY A 398 14.14 0.10 -11.73
C GLY A 398 14.38 0.23 -10.23
N LYS A 399 14.95 -0.78 -9.55
CA LYS A 399 15.45 -0.70 -8.17
C LYS A 399 16.97 -0.78 -8.06
N ARG A 400 17.69 -0.92 -9.19
CA ARG A 400 19.17 -0.87 -9.21
C ARG A 400 19.73 0.39 -8.57
N GLY A 401 19.09 1.55 -8.77
CA GLY A 401 19.46 2.80 -8.09
C GLY A 401 19.28 2.78 -6.55
N LYS A 402 18.21 2.12 -6.05
CA LYS A 402 18.02 1.86 -4.61
C LYS A 402 19.18 1.03 -4.07
N TRP A 403 19.51 -0.06 -4.76
CA TRP A 403 20.55 -1.00 -4.35
C TRP A 403 21.95 -0.39 -4.39
N TYR A 404 22.33 0.31 -5.47
CA TYR A 404 23.61 1.02 -5.56
C TYR A 404 23.76 2.08 -4.45
N SER A 405 22.74 2.92 -4.24
CA SER A 405 22.78 3.96 -3.21
C SER A 405 22.91 3.37 -1.80
N ARG A 406 22.20 2.26 -1.52
CA ARG A 406 22.29 1.53 -0.25
C ARG A 406 23.64 0.83 -0.08
N LEU A 407 24.11 0.10 -1.10
CA LEU A 407 25.39 -0.62 -1.09
C LEU A 407 26.57 0.33 -0.83
N ALA A 408 26.64 1.43 -1.58
CA ALA A 408 27.66 2.45 -1.39
C ALA A 408 27.56 3.13 -0.01
N LEU A 409 26.35 3.26 0.58
CA LEU A 409 26.17 3.73 1.95
C LEU A 409 26.76 2.75 2.97
N VAL A 410 26.41 1.47 2.88
CA VAL A 410 26.88 0.42 3.79
C VAL A 410 28.40 0.28 3.70
N GLN A 411 28.96 0.20 2.48
CA GLN A 411 30.39 0.18 2.24
C GLN A 411 31.13 1.42 2.75
N THR A 412 30.51 2.62 2.72
CA THR A 412 31.14 3.86 3.21
C THR A 412 31.15 3.98 4.74
N ILE A 413 30.09 3.51 5.41
CA ILE A 413 29.78 3.88 6.81
C ILE A 413 29.87 2.70 7.78
N HIS A 414 29.46 1.51 7.34
CA HIS A 414 29.15 0.40 8.24
C HIS A 414 30.19 -0.74 8.20
N ILE A 415 30.76 -1.03 7.02
CA ILE A 415 31.79 -2.06 6.86
C ILE A 415 33.10 -1.64 7.55
N LYS A 416 33.52 -2.43 8.55
CA LYS A 416 34.77 -2.24 9.29
C LYS A 416 35.91 -2.94 8.56
N SER A 417 36.75 -2.18 7.86
CA SER A 417 37.90 -2.73 7.11
C SER A 417 39.23 -2.39 7.76
N ASN A 418 40.15 -3.37 7.78
CA ASN A 418 41.56 -3.18 8.15
C ASN A 418 42.30 -2.19 7.21
N ASN A 419 41.74 -1.89 6.03
CA ASN A 419 42.21 -0.82 5.15
C ASN A 419 41.06 0.13 4.78
N PRO A 420 40.75 1.14 5.62
CA PRO A 420 39.67 2.09 5.37
C PRO A 420 39.83 2.89 4.05
N ARG A 421 41.05 3.07 3.55
CA ARG A 421 41.27 3.75 2.25
C ARG A 421 40.89 2.86 1.07
N LEU A 422 41.16 1.56 1.14
CA LEU A 422 40.67 0.59 0.16
C LEU A 422 39.14 0.50 0.21
N GLN A 423 38.56 0.45 1.41
CA GLN A 423 37.10 0.43 1.57
C GLN A 423 36.40 1.64 0.94
N LYS A 424 36.96 2.86 1.11
CA LYS A 424 36.47 4.06 0.42
C LYS A 424 36.63 4.00 -1.10
N LYS A 425 37.66 3.32 -1.64
CA LYS A 425 37.78 3.08 -3.09
C LYS A 425 36.69 2.14 -3.61
N VAL A 426 36.36 1.07 -2.87
CA VAL A 426 35.25 0.16 -3.23
C VAL A 426 33.93 0.94 -3.27
N ALA A 427 33.63 1.71 -2.22
CA ALA A 427 32.43 2.55 -2.18
C ALA A 427 32.37 3.60 -3.32
N LEU A 428 33.52 4.17 -3.71
CA LEU A 428 33.60 5.09 -4.85
C LEU A 428 33.34 4.35 -6.17
N GLN A 429 33.91 3.16 -6.36
CA GLN A 429 33.68 2.35 -7.56
C GLN A 429 32.20 1.92 -7.66
N THR A 430 31.54 1.56 -6.56
CA THR A 430 30.09 1.28 -6.56
C THR A 430 29.27 2.50 -6.98
N CYS A 431 29.66 3.72 -6.59
CA CYS A 431 29.04 4.94 -7.10
C CYS A 431 29.32 5.20 -8.59
N ILE A 432 30.55 4.96 -9.06
CA ILE A 432 30.93 5.12 -10.47
C ILE A 432 30.17 4.13 -11.35
N ASN A 433 30.03 2.87 -10.92
CA ASN A 433 29.21 1.88 -11.61
C ASN A 433 27.75 2.34 -11.72
N ALA A 434 27.22 2.97 -10.66
CA ALA A 434 25.84 3.45 -10.61
C ALA A 434 25.53 4.64 -11.53
N ILE A 435 26.52 5.49 -11.86
CA ILE A 435 26.33 6.58 -12.84
C ILE A 435 26.52 6.11 -14.30
N HIS A 436 27.04 4.90 -14.50
CA HIS A 436 27.19 4.26 -15.81
C HIS A 436 26.08 3.23 -16.13
N ASP A 437 25.30 2.82 -15.13
CA ASP A 437 24.15 1.93 -15.30
C ASP A 437 22.91 2.73 -15.74
N ASN A 438 22.48 2.50 -16.98
CA ASN A 438 21.39 3.25 -17.62
C ASN A 438 19.99 2.99 -17.03
N ARG A 439 19.85 2.03 -16.11
CA ARG A 439 18.60 1.72 -15.39
C ARG A 439 18.55 2.35 -13.99
N VAL A 440 19.53 3.18 -13.62
CA VAL A 440 19.51 3.94 -12.37
C VAL A 440 18.63 5.18 -12.54
N HIS A 441 17.38 5.06 -12.06
CA HIS A 441 16.41 6.15 -12.01
C HIS A 441 16.99 7.45 -11.42
N GLN A 442 16.60 8.58 -11.99
CA GLN A 442 17.20 9.90 -11.78
C GLN A 442 17.23 10.33 -10.31
N ILE A 443 16.25 9.87 -9.51
CA ILE A 443 16.11 10.20 -8.09
C ILE A 443 17.25 9.67 -7.21
N TYR A 444 17.92 8.58 -7.63
CA TYR A 444 19.00 7.98 -6.84
C TYR A 444 20.37 8.60 -7.16
N LEU A 445 20.55 9.12 -8.39
CA LEU A 445 21.79 9.75 -8.85
C LEU A 445 22.23 10.91 -7.95
N HIS A 446 21.29 11.67 -7.40
CA HIS A 446 21.57 12.82 -6.53
C HIS A 446 22.39 12.46 -5.27
N ASP A 447 21.97 11.43 -4.52
CA ASP A 447 22.72 10.95 -3.34
C ASP A 447 24.02 10.24 -3.72
N ILE A 448 24.06 9.62 -4.91
CA ILE A 448 25.27 9.00 -5.47
C ILE A 448 26.32 10.08 -5.80
N HIS A 449 25.95 11.15 -6.51
CA HIS A 449 26.83 12.27 -6.85
C HIS A 449 27.35 12.99 -5.59
N LYS A 450 26.47 13.26 -4.61
CA LYS A 450 26.87 13.78 -3.28
C LYS A 450 27.90 12.87 -2.59
N ARG A 451 27.78 11.54 -2.76
CA ARG A 451 28.73 10.55 -2.22
C ARG A 451 30.05 10.50 -2.99
N ILE A 452 30.05 10.62 -4.33
CA ILE A 452 31.26 10.72 -5.16
C ILE A 452 32.10 11.90 -4.71
N ILE A 453 31.55 13.12 -4.71
CA ILE A 453 32.24 14.36 -4.33
C ILE A 453 32.90 14.22 -2.95
N LYS A 454 32.21 13.59 -1.99
CA LYS A 454 32.75 13.33 -0.66
C LYS A 454 33.88 12.29 -0.67
N LEU A 455 33.69 11.16 -1.35
CA LEU A 455 34.67 10.07 -1.39
C LEU A 455 35.95 10.47 -2.14
N GLU A 456 35.84 11.23 -3.23
CA GLU A 456 36.99 11.76 -3.97
C GLU A 456 37.83 12.71 -3.11
N LYS A 457 37.17 13.62 -2.36
CA LYS A 457 37.82 14.50 -1.38
C LYS A 457 38.50 13.70 -0.27
N ASP A 458 37.79 12.73 0.31
CA ASP A 458 38.29 11.83 1.37
C ASP A 458 39.44 10.92 0.91
N LEU A 459 39.52 10.61 -0.39
CA LEU A 459 40.58 9.81 -1.01
C LEU A 459 41.74 10.67 -1.54
N CYS A 460 41.58 12.00 -1.55
CA CYS A 460 42.49 12.99 -2.14
C CYS A 460 42.73 12.77 -3.64
N VAL A 461 41.66 12.51 -4.40
CA VAL A 461 41.69 12.46 -5.88
C VAL A 461 42.08 13.85 -6.43
N PRO A 462 43.03 13.97 -7.39
CA PRO A 462 43.41 15.25 -7.98
C PRO A 462 42.21 15.96 -8.63
N ARG A 463 42.12 17.29 -8.54
CA ARG A 463 40.96 18.07 -9.05
C ARG A 463 40.67 17.88 -10.55
N ARG A 464 41.67 17.48 -11.35
CA ARG A 464 41.54 17.15 -12.78
C ARG A 464 40.98 15.74 -13.06
N GLU A 465 40.85 14.92 -12.03
CA GLU A 465 40.38 13.52 -12.04
C GLU A 465 39.09 13.37 -11.18
N GLN A 466 38.57 14.47 -10.63
CA GLN A 466 37.31 14.53 -9.90
C GLN A 466 36.13 14.65 -10.88
N HIS A 467 35.00 14.06 -10.54
CA HIS A 467 33.78 14.19 -11.33
C HIS A 467 33.16 15.59 -11.15
N ASP A 468 32.96 16.32 -12.24
CA ASP A 468 32.26 17.61 -12.21
C ASP A 468 30.74 17.42 -12.30
N PHE A 469 30.03 17.90 -11.29
CA PHE A 469 28.58 17.89 -11.18
C PHE A 469 27.98 19.31 -11.08
N SER A 470 28.75 20.35 -11.46
CA SER A 470 28.36 21.76 -11.37
C SER A 470 27.11 22.13 -12.17
N TYR A 471 26.71 21.30 -13.14
CA TYR A 471 25.44 21.42 -13.87
C TYR A 471 24.20 21.09 -13.02
N MET A 472 24.35 20.43 -11.86
CA MET A 472 23.24 20.20 -10.94
C MET A 472 23.01 21.41 -10.03
N ASN A 473 21.80 21.95 -10.02
CA ASN A 473 21.41 23.11 -9.22
C ASN A 473 21.19 22.75 -7.74
N LEU A 474 22.25 22.28 -7.06
CA LEU A 474 22.28 21.78 -5.67
C LEU A 474 22.11 22.89 -4.60
N LYS A 475 21.17 23.81 -4.80
CA LYS A 475 20.85 24.87 -3.83
C LYS A 475 20.06 24.29 -2.67
N LYS A 476 20.27 24.85 -1.47
CA LYS A 476 19.34 24.67 -0.36
C LYS A 476 18.01 25.36 -0.70
N PRO A 477 16.87 24.90 -0.16
CA PRO A 477 15.66 25.70 -0.18
C PRO A 477 15.90 27.07 0.44
N LYS A 478 15.11 28.04 -0.02
CA LYS A 478 14.89 29.29 0.71
C LYS A 478 14.05 28.97 1.95
N GLU A 479 14.36 29.58 3.08
CA GLU A 479 13.58 29.46 4.31
C GLU A 479 12.95 30.83 4.61
N ILE A 480 11.63 30.88 4.85
CA ILE A 480 10.93 32.09 5.28
C ILE A 480 10.24 31.88 6.63
N THR A 481 9.96 32.97 7.33
CA THR A 481 9.13 32.98 8.53
C THR A 481 7.91 33.87 8.28
N ILE A 482 6.74 33.40 8.71
CA ILE A 482 5.49 34.18 8.76
C ILE A 482 4.89 34.06 10.17
N HIS A 483 4.08 35.04 10.56
CA HIS A 483 3.46 35.08 11.88
C HIS A 483 1.94 34.91 11.73
N GLY A 484 1.32 34.08 12.56
CA GLY A 484 -0.13 33.88 12.59
C GLY A 484 -0.66 33.86 14.02
N GLU A 485 -1.90 34.30 14.21
CA GLU A 485 -2.57 34.17 15.52
C GLU A 485 -3.06 32.73 15.69
N ARG A 486 -2.70 32.12 16.82
CA ARG A 486 -3.04 30.73 17.14
C ARG A 486 -4.19 30.69 18.15
N ILE A 487 -5.29 30.02 17.81
CA ILE A 487 -6.54 30.03 18.60
C ILE A 487 -6.48 29.04 19.77
N SER A 488 -5.69 27.96 19.68
CA SER A 488 -5.64 26.91 20.71
C SER A 488 -4.24 26.43 21.07
N ASP A 489 -3.96 26.40 22.39
CA ASP A 489 -2.77 25.77 22.97
C ASP A 489 -2.82 24.23 22.88
N GLU A 490 -1.71 23.59 23.25
CA GLU A 490 -1.38 22.21 22.86
C GLU A 490 -2.26 21.12 23.52
N ILE A 491 -3.34 20.73 22.84
CA ILE A 491 -3.90 19.37 23.00
C ILE A 491 -3.08 18.41 22.13
N THR A 492 -2.14 17.70 22.77
CA THR A 492 -1.24 16.72 22.13
C THR A 492 -2.02 15.74 21.24
N GLY A 493 -1.82 15.83 19.93
CA GLY A 493 -2.38 14.90 18.94
C GLY A 493 -3.55 15.42 18.09
N LYS A 494 -4.09 16.63 18.36
CA LYS A 494 -4.96 17.37 17.44
C LYS A 494 -4.14 18.23 16.47
N LYS A 495 -4.71 18.60 15.30
CA LYS A 495 -4.13 19.64 14.43
C LYS A 495 -4.19 20.99 15.16
N SER A 496 -3.21 21.87 14.92
CA SER A 496 -3.20 23.24 15.42
C SER A 496 -4.27 24.09 14.72
N VAL A 497 -5.08 24.83 15.49
CA VAL A 497 -6.07 25.78 14.95
C VAL A 497 -5.54 27.21 15.04
N TRP A 498 -5.62 27.93 13.93
CA TRP A 498 -5.15 29.30 13.73
C TRP A 498 -6.32 30.21 13.33
N ARG A 499 -6.11 31.53 13.33
CA ARG A 499 -7.08 32.51 12.84
C ARG A 499 -6.70 32.98 11.44
N SER A 500 -7.64 32.94 10.52
CA SER A 500 -7.54 33.55 9.18
C SER A 500 -7.86 35.05 9.22
N ASP A 501 -7.51 35.79 8.17
CA ASP A 501 -7.74 37.25 8.07
C ASP A 501 -9.20 37.68 8.30
N ASN A 502 -10.16 36.81 7.97
CA ASN A 502 -11.59 37.04 8.18
C ASN A 502 -12.10 36.66 9.59
N GLY A 503 -11.21 36.28 10.51
CA GLY A 503 -11.52 35.91 11.89
C GLY A 503 -11.97 34.46 12.11
N ALA A 504 -12.09 33.64 11.06
CA ALA A 504 -12.50 32.24 11.18
C ALA A 504 -11.39 31.32 11.71
N GLU A 505 -11.77 30.09 12.09
CA GLU A 505 -10.81 29.03 12.43
C GLU A 505 -10.24 28.39 11.15
N CYS A 506 -8.91 28.37 11.03
CA CYS A 506 -8.19 27.83 9.88
C CYS A 506 -7.02 26.92 10.29
N SER A 507 -6.38 26.30 9.29
CA SER A 507 -5.21 25.44 9.48
C SER A 507 -3.90 26.20 9.19
N VAL A 508 -2.75 25.64 9.59
CA VAL A 508 -1.44 26.31 9.45
C VAL A 508 -1.06 26.55 7.98
N GLU A 509 -1.51 25.65 7.11
CA GLU A 509 -1.33 25.69 5.66
C GLU A 509 -2.19 26.80 5.02
N GLN A 510 -3.38 27.08 5.58
CA GLN A 510 -4.27 28.16 5.13
C GLN A 510 -3.71 29.56 5.49
N VAL A 511 -3.08 29.73 6.66
CA VAL A 511 -2.36 30.97 7.03
C VAL A 511 -1.25 31.28 6.02
N ALA A 512 -0.53 30.25 5.54
CA ALA A 512 0.47 30.41 4.51
C ALA A 512 -0.13 30.76 3.13
N ILE A 513 -1.29 30.18 2.76
CA ILE A 513 -2.01 30.59 1.54
C ILE A 513 -2.41 32.08 1.60
N GLU A 514 -2.97 32.56 2.71
CA GLU A 514 -3.35 33.97 2.88
C GLU A 514 -2.14 34.93 2.78
N TYR A 515 -0.98 34.51 3.29
CA TYR A 515 0.28 35.24 3.09
C TYR A 515 0.72 35.31 1.62
N TYR A 516 0.59 34.21 0.86
CA TYR A 516 0.93 34.19 -0.57
C TYR A 516 -0.09 34.95 -1.43
N GLN A 517 -1.37 34.95 -1.06
CA GLN A 517 -2.42 35.75 -1.69
C GLN A 517 -2.15 37.26 -1.57
N LYS A 518 -1.70 37.74 -0.41
CA LYS A 518 -1.24 39.14 -0.23
C LYS A 518 -0.05 39.51 -1.12
N LYS A 519 0.75 38.52 -1.55
CA LYS A 519 1.85 38.70 -2.54
C LYS A 519 1.42 38.51 -3.99
N GLY A 520 0.11 38.36 -4.25
CA GLY A 520 -0.47 38.18 -5.58
C GLY A 520 -0.35 36.77 -6.14
N PHE A 521 -0.20 35.74 -5.31
CA PHE A 521 -0.21 34.34 -5.76
C PHE A 521 -1.58 33.70 -5.50
N LYS A 522 -2.08 32.90 -6.45
CA LYS A 522 -3.04 31.83 -6.15
C LYS A 522 -2.31 30.74 -5.35
N GLY A 523 -3.04 29.94 -4.58
CA GLY A 523 -2.46 28.87 -3.76
C GLY A 523 -3.43 27.73 -3.49
N LEU A 524 -2.95 26.49 -3.64
CA LEU A 524 -3.69 25.27 -3.35
C LEU A 524 -2.93 24.43 -2.33
N HIS A 525 -3.55 24.14 -1.19
CA HIS A 525 -3.14 23.05 -0.30
C HIS A 525 -3.56 21.74 -0.98
N CYS A 526 -2.57 21.04 -1.54
CA CYS A 526 -2.82 19.91 -2.43
C CYS A 526 -1.78 18.79 -2.32
N GLU A 527 -0.68 18.98 -1.59
CA GLU A 527 0.46 18.05 -1.55
C GLU A 527 0.89 17.68 -2.98
N ASN A 528 0.85 16.38 -3.32
CA ASN A 528 1.15 15.86 -4.65
C ASN A 528 -0.09 15.81 -5.58
N GLY A 529 -1.28 16.15 -5.09
CA GLY A 529 -2.56 15.92 -5.78
C GLY A 529 -2.68 16.63 -7.12
N VAL A 530 -2.33 17.92 -7.18
CA VAL A 530 -2.46 18.73 -8.41
C VAL A 530 -1.42 18.31 -9.47
N ILE A 531 -0.19 18.03 -9.04
CA ILE A 531 0.89 17.61 -9.94
C ILE A 531 0.66 16.20 -10.45
N ARG A 532 0.20 15.28 -9.60
CA ARG A 532 -0.25 13.95 -10.04
C ARG A 532 -1.35 14.04 -11.10
N MET A 533 -2.33 14.93 -10.95
CA MET A 533 -3.35 15.14 -11.98
C MET A 533 -2.74 15.65 -13.29
N ILE A 534 -1.87 16.67 -13.24
CA ILE A 534 -1.14 17.18 -14.42
C ILE A 534 -0.34 16.06 -15.11
N MET A 535 0.42 15.24 -14.37
CA MET A 535 1.22 14.15 -14.94
C MET A 535 0.36 13.05 -15.56
N VAL A 536 -0.81 12.74 -15.00
CA VAL A 536 -1.72 11.73 -15.56
C VAL A 536 -2.45 12.25 -16.80
N LEU A 537 -2.87 13.51 -16.82
CA LEU A 537 -3.45 14.14 -18.03
C LEU A 537 -2.41 14.18 -19.17
N LEU A 538 -1.16 14.53 -18.87
CA LEU A 538 -0.05 14.57 -19.84
C LEU A 538 0.36 13.22 -20.41
N PHE A 539 0.01 12.11 -19.78
CA PHE A 539 0.43 10.75 -20.18
C PHE A 539 -0.76 9.80 -20.35
N TRP A 540 -1.99 10.31 -20.51
CA TRP A 540 -3.21 9.50 -20.52
C TRP A 540 -3.17 8.35 -21.55
N ASP A 541 -2.88 8.67 -22.81
CA ASP A 541 -2.69 7.73 -23.92
C ASP A 541 -1.54 6.73 -23.71
N ILE A 542 -0.53 7.10 -22.92
CA ILE A 542 0.63 6.24 -22.59
C ILE A 542 0.29 5.31 -21.42
N ILE A 543 -0.43 5.80 -20.41
CA ILE A 543 -0.97 5.00 -19.31
C ILE A 543 -1.94 3.96 -19.88
N PHE A 544 -2.85 4.38 -20.76
CA PHE A 544 -3.84 3.53 -21.43
C PHE A 544 -3.37 2.89 -22.74
N ALA A 545 -2.05 2.89 -22.99
CA ALA A 545 -1.46 2.18 -24.14
C ALA A 545 -1.72 0.66 -24.06
N PRO A 546 -2.01 -0.01 -25.19
CA PRO A 546 -2.43 -1.42 -25.22
C PRO A 546 -1.24 -2.39 -25.07
N ILE A 547 -0.57 -2.35 -23.93
CA ILE A 547 0.46 -3.33 -23.55
C ILE A 547 -0.25 -4.64 -23.13
N PRO A 548 0.12 -5.82 -23.68
CA PRO A 548 -0.49 -7.09 -23.27
C PRO A 548 -0.33 -7.36 -21.77
N GLY A 549 -1.35 -7.92 -21.13
CA GLY A 549 -1.26 -8.30 -19.71
C GLY A 549 -1.22 -7.13 -18.71
N VAL A 550 -1.60 -5.91 -19.12
CA VAL A 550 -1.78 -4.76 -18.19
C VAL A 550 -3.23 -4.27 -18.11
N PHE A 551 -4.05 -4.56 -19.12
CA PHE A 551 -5.50 -4.33 -19.14
C PHE A 551 -6.22 -5.65 -19.44
N GLU A 552 -6.71 -6.30 -18.39
CA GLU A 552 -7.33 -7.62 -18.46
C GLU A 552 -8.86 -7.54 -18.37
N THR A 553 -9.41 -6.42 -17.85
CA THR A 553 -10.85 -6.17 -17.70
C THR A 553 -11.20 -4.71 -18.05
N PRO A 554 -12.46 -4.39 -18.43
CA PRO A 554 -12.87 -3.04 -18.82
C PRO A 554 -13.16 -2.08 -17.65
N TYR A 555 -12.81 -2.49 -16.42
CA TYR A 555 -13.13 -1.76 -15.17
C TYR A 555 -11.89 -1.46 -14.32
N GLN A 556 -10.74 -1.32 -14.98
CA GLN A 556 -9.51 -0.78 -14.40
C GLN A 556 -9.44 0.75 -14.54
N SER A 557 -9.01 1.42 -13.47
CA SER A 557 -8.69 2.87 -13.44
C SER A 557 -7.20 3.17 -13.66
N GLU A 558 -6.37 2.14 -13.71
CA GLU A 558 -4.93 2.17 -13.98
C GLU A 558 -4.47 0.82 -14.60
N PRO A 559 -3.41 0.79 -15.43
CA PRO A 559 -2.86 -0.47 -15.90
C PRO A 559 -2.22 -1.22 -14.73
N LEU A 560 -2.35 -2.54 -14.72
CA LEU A 560 -1.89 -3.41 -13.64
C LEU A 560 -0.37 -3.32 -13.38
N ASP A 561 0.42 -2.72 -14.29
CA ASP A 561 1.85 -2.54 -14.16
C ASP A 561 2.30 -1.16 -13.64
N LEU A 562 1.41 -0.14 -13.57
CA LEU A 562 1.75 1.24 -13.17
C LEU A 562 2.49 1.35 -11.83
N ARG A 563 2.15 0.46 -10.89
CA ARG A 563 2.74 0.42 -9.55
C ARG A 563 4.06 -0.35 -9.46
N THR A 564 4.55 -0.85 -10.59
CA THR A 564 5.78 -1.64 -10.73
C THR A 564 6.80 -0.87 -11.58
N ASP A 565 8.09 -1.19 -11.44
CA ASP A 565 9.12 -0.64 -12.33
C ASP A 565 9.03 -1.15 -13.79
N ALA A 566 8.13 -2.10 -14.08
CA ALA A 566 7.88 -2.52 -15.46
C ALA A 566 7.09 -1.50 -16.29
N PHE A 567 6.35 -0.57 -15.67
CA PHE A 567 5.60 0.46 -16.41
C PHE A 567 6.51 1.35 -17.26
N TYR A 568 7.59 1.84 -16.65
CA TYR A 568 8.54 2.76 -17.29
C TYR A 568 9.34 2.04 -18.37
N GLU A 569 10.00 0.91 -18.02
CA GLU A 569 10.79 0.11 -18.97
C GLU A 569 9.97 -0.33 -20.19
N SER A 570 8.71 -0.74 -20.00
CA SER A 570 7.85 -1.25 -21.09
C SER A 570 7.19 -0.17 -21.95
N ARG A 571 7.32 1.11 -21.56
CA ARG A 571 6.82 2.27 -22.31
C ARG A 571 7.92 3.30 -22.61
N GLY A 572 9.19 2.93 -22.45
CA GLY A 572 10.33 3.84 -22.50
C GLY A 572 10.35 4.73 -23.74
N ASP A 573 10.08 4.18 -24.93
CA ASP A 573 10.04 4.96 -26.18
C ASP A 573 8.86 5.94 -26.25
N LEU A 574 7.68 5.54 -25.79
CA LEU A 574 6.48 6.40 -25.71
C LEU A 574 6.70 7.53 -24.70
N ILE A 575 7.22 7.21 -23.52
CA ILE A 575 7.55 8.18 -22.48
C ILE A 575 8.60 9.15 -23.01
N ASN A 576 9.69 8.67 -23.62
CA ASN A 576 10.71 9.53 -24.22
C ASN A 576 10.20 10.37 -25.40
N ALA A 577 9.13 9.97 -26.09
CA ALA A 577 8.44 10.80 -27.08
C ALA A 577 7.65 11.94 -26.42
N ARG A 578 6.77 11.61 -25.47
CA ARG A 578 5.99 12.60 -24.70
C ARG A 578 6.87 13.61 -23.95
N LEU A 579 8.02 13.18 -23.44
CA LEU A 579 9.01 14.08 -22.82
C LEU A 579 9.59 15.11 -23.80
N ARG A 580 9.70 14.78 -25.10
CA ARG A 580 10.09 15.74 -26.14
C ARG A 580 8.93 16.67 -26.50
N GLU A 581 7.73 16.13 -26.68
CA GLU A 581 6.50 16.91 -26.96
C GLU A 581 6.24 17.95 -25.85
N ILE A 582 6.33 17.54 -24.58
CA ILE A 582 6.28 18.43 -23.42
C ILE A 582 7.38 19.48 -23.50
N GLY A 583 8.64 19.07 -23.75
CA GLY A 583 9.79 19.97 -23.87
C GLY A 583 9.65 21.03 -24.97
N ASN A 584 9.05 20.67 -26.11
CA ASN A 584 8.72 21.56 -27.23
C ASN A 584 7.65 22.61 -26.88
N GLY A 585 6.89 22.40 -25.79
CA GLY A 585 5.81 23.28 -25.34
C GLY A 585 4.40 22.72 -25.56
N GLU A 586 4.24 21.50 -26.07
CA GLU A 586 2.93 20.93 -26.46
C GLU A 586 2.05 20.56 -25.24
N HIS A 587 2.64 20.56 -24.04
CA HIS A 587 2.04 20.19 -22.75
C HIS A 587 0.63 20.75 -22.46
N LEU A 588 0.37 22.04 -22.69
CA LEU A 588 -0.93 22.65 -22.37
C LEU A 588 -2.07 22.11 -23.24
N GLU A 589 -1.81 21.89 -24.52
CA GLU A 589 -2.80 21.38 -25.46
C GLU A 589 -3.11 19.90 -25.17
N ILE A 590 -2.09 19.11 -24.80
CA ILE A 590 -2.26 17.71 -24.36
C ILE A 590 -3.14 17.65 -23.11
N ILE A 591 -2.85 18.46 -22.09
CA ILE A 591 -3.66 18.55 -20.86
C ILE A 591 -5.11 18.89 -21.19
N LYS A 592 -5.31 19.93 -21.99
CA LYS A 592 -6.64 20.46 -22.36
C LYS A 592 -7.47 19.42 -23.12
N GLN A 593 -6.91 18.78 -24.14
CA GLN A 593 -7.61 17.77 -24.95
C GLN A 593 -8.05 16.54 -24.15
N VAL A 594 -7.32 16.17 -23.09
CA VAL A 594 -7.74 15.10 -22.16
C VAL A 594 -8.77 15.60 -21.16
N ASP A 595 -8.59 16.78 -20.56
CA ASP A 595 -9.51 17.35 -19.58
C ASP A 595 -10.90 17.64 -20.18
N GLU A 596 -10.97 18.28 -21.36
CA GLU A 596 -12.23 18.57 -22.07
C GLU A 596 -13.00 17.29 -22.46
N ARG A 597 -12.30 16.17 -22.69
CA ARG A 597 -12.89 14.87 -23.07
C ARG A 597 -13.36 14.06 -21.87
N GLU A 598 -12.58 14.05 -20.78
CA GLU A 598 -12.77 13.12 -19.65
C GLU A 598 -13.49 13.75 -18.45
N ARG A 599 -13.38 15.07 -18.25
CA ARG A 599 -14.08 15.79 -17.17
C ARG A 599 -15.60 15.68 -17.26
N PRO A 600 -16.26 15.82 -18.44
CA PRO A 600 -17.73 15.69 -18.54
C PRO A 600 -18.23 14.27 -18.23
N ARG A 601 -17.37 13.27 -18.40
CA ARG A 601 -17.63 11.84 -18.09
C ARG A 601 -17.44 11.52 -16.61
N ASN A 602 -16.78 12.40 -15.84
CA ASN A 602 -16.30 12.14 -14.49
C ASN A 602 -15.44 10.86 -14.42
N THR A 603 -14.60 10.63 -15.44
CA THR A 603 -13.86 9.36 -15.62
C THR A 603 -12.96 9.04 -14.42
N ALA A 604 -13.10 7.85 -13.86
CA ALA A 604 -12.35 7.36 -12.71
C ALA A 604 -10.98 6.80 -13.13
N CYS A 605 -10.01 7.69 -13.32
CA CYS A 605 -8.60 7.37 -13.55
C CYS A 605 -7.78 7.58 -12.26
N ILE A 606 -6.70 6.83 -12.06
CA ILE A 606 -5.79 7.04 -10.92
C ILE A 606 -5.26 8.48 -10.88
N GLY A 607 -5.27 9.07 -9.69
CA GLY A 607 -4.57 10.31 -9.42
C GLY A 607 -5.24 11.59 -9.92
N ILE A 608 -6.26 11.47 -10.77
CA ILE A 608 -7.15 12.56 -11.18
C ILE A 608 -8.08 12.97 -10.03
N ASN A 609 -8.39 14.26 -9.96
CA ASN A 609 -9.39 14.82 -9.06
C ASN A 609 -10.15 15.95 -9.78
N TRP A 610 -11.30 15.64 -10.37
CA TRP A 610 -12.12 16.59 -11.14
C TRP A 610 -12.64 17.81 -10.34
N LYS A 611 -12.39 17.86 -9.02
CA LYS A 611 -12.64 19.05 -8.17
C LYS A 611 -11.59 20.16 -8.35
N TYR A 612 -10.46 19.91 -9.00
CA TYR A 612 -9.53 20.97 -9.39
C TYR A 612 -10.03 21.65 -10.68
N GLU A 613 -10.08 22.98 -10.69
CA GLU A 613 -10.54 23.76 -11.84
C GLU A 613 -9.61 23.60 -13.04
N SER A 614 -10.18 23.40 -14.22
CA SER A 614 -9.43 23.17 -15.48
C SER A 614 -8.44 24.32 -15.78
N GLN A 615 -8.89 25.55 -15.53
CA GLN A 615 -8.09 26.76 -15.66
C GLN A 615 -6.86 26.74 -14.74
N ASP A 616 -7.02 26.40 -13.46
CA ASP A 616 -5.91 26.36 -12.50
C ASP A 616 -4.89 25.26 -12.85
N ILE A 617 -5.35 24.11 -13.35
CA ILE A 617 -4.47 23.04 -13.88
C ILE A 617 -3.58 23.55 -15.03
N LEU A 618 -4.16 24.30 -15.98
CA LEU A 618 -3.43 24.86 -17.12
C LEU A 618 -2.48 26.00 -16.69
N GLU A 619 -2.92 26.89 -15.80
CA GLU A 619 -2.06 27.97 -15.28
C GLU A 619 -0.84 27.43 -14.52
N ILE A 620 -1.04 26.42 -13.66
CA ILE A 620 0.05 25.77 -12.91
C ILE A 620 1.03 25.09 -13.87
N ALA A 621 0.52 24.36 -14.87
CA ALA A 621 1.38 23.72 -15.87
C ALA A 621 2.24 24.75 -16.62
N GLU A 622 1.67 25.85 -17.09
CA GLU A 622 2.46 26.89 -17.77
C GLU A 622 3.48 27.56 -16.83
N CYS A 623 3.11 27.82 -15.58
CA CYS A 623 3.99 28.47 -14.60
C CYS A 623 5.14 27.56 -14.08
N ILE A 624 5.05 26.24 -14.24
CA ILE A 624 6.16 25.30 -13.99
C ILE A 624 7.10 25.24 -15.20
N GLY A 625 6.56 25.36 -16.42
CA GLY A 625 7.30 25.42 -17.67
C GLY A 625 7.74 24.05 -18.23
N SER A 626 7.82 23.97 -19.56
CA SER A 626 8.01 22.72 -20.33
C SER A 626 9.19 21.85 -19.87
N ALA A 627 10.39 22.41 -19.75
CA ALA A 627 11.60 21.66 -19.39
C ALA A 627 11.55 21.09 -17.96
N SER A 628 11.00 21.87 -17.02
CA SER A 628 10.78 21.48 -15.62
C SER A 628 9.73 20.37 -15.53
N LEU A 629 8.63 20.51 -16.29
CA LEU A 629 7.58 19.50 -16.41
C LEU A 629 8.10 18.20 -16.98
N ALA A 630 8.85 18.20 -18.08
CA ALA A 630 9.42 16.98 -18.64
C ALA A 630 10.32 16.26 -17.61
N SER A 631 11.20 17.02 -16.93
CA SER A 631 12.07 16.47 -15.88
C SER A 631 11.28 15.84 -14.73
N LEU A 632 10.18 16.49 -14.32
CA LEU A 632 9.28 16.02 -13.26
C LEU A 632 8.43 14.82 -13.71
N SER A 633 7.94 14.81 -14.95
CA SER A 633 7.20 13.68 -15.55
C SER A 633 8.05 12.42 -15.58
N LYS A 634 9.32 12.52 -16.01
CA LYS A 634 10.24 11.38 -16.04
C LYS A 634 10.38 10.77 -14.64
N LEU A 635 10.74 11.60 -13.66
CA LEU A 635 10.89 11.19 -12.26
C LEU A 635 9.61 10.54 -11.69
N PHE A 636 8.45 11.09 -12.05
CA PHE A 636 7.15 10.65 -11.59
C PHE A 636 6.78 9.25 -12.10
N PHE A 637 7.08 8.92 -13.35
CA PHE A 637 6.82 7.59 -13.91
C PHE A 637 7.94 6.56 -13.65
N GLU A 638 9.17 6.98 -13.38
CA GLU A 638 10.24 6.09 -12.86
C GLU A 638 9.89 5.50 -11.47
N GLU A 639 9.28 6.30 -10.57
CA GLU A 639 9.04 5.91 -9.17
C GLU A 639 7.59 6.14 -8.67
N PHE A 640 6.61 5.96 -9.55
CA PHE A 640 5.18 6.23 -9.29
C PHE A 640 4.68 5.75 -7.92
N SER A 641 4.99 4.50 -7.54
CA SER A 641 4.59 3.94 -6.24
C SER A 641 5.32 4.54 -5.03
N GLN A 642 6.62 4.86 -5.15
CA GLN A 642 7.43 5.32 -4.01
C GLN A 642 7.26 6.81 -3.72
N ARG A 643 6.70 7.57 -4.68
CA ARG A 643 6.71 9.05 -4.67
C ARG A 643 5.32 9.68 -4.66
N GLN A 644 4.33 8.97 -4.13
CA GLN A 644 3.00 9.53 -3.90
C GLN A 644 2.98 10.61 -2.78
N GLY A 645 3.87 10.54 -1.78
CA GLY A 645 3.89 11.47 -0.64
C GLY A 645 5.23 12.17 -0.40
N GLY A 646 5.20 13.18 0.48
CA GLY A 646 6.37 14.01 0.85
C GLY A 646 6.68 15.15 -0.12
N MET A 647 5.80 15.41 -1.09
CA MET A 647 5.75 16.67 -1.84
C MET A 647 5.49 17.85 -0.88
N PRO A 648 5.96 19.07 -1.15
CA PRO A 648 5.55 20.26 -0.39
C PRO A 648 4.02 20.43 -0.35
N ASP A 649 3.49 20.95 0.76
CA ASP A 649 2.05 20.95 1.06
C ASP A 649 1.27 21.90 0.12
N LEU A 650 1.87 23.04 -0.24
CA LEU A 650 1.27 24.08 -1.07
C LEU A 650 1.90 24.13 -2.47
N CYS A 651 1.03 24.24 -3.48
CA CYS A 651 1.39 24.73 -4.81
C CYS A 651 0.84 26.16 -4.96
N CYS A 652 1.72 27.15 -5.09
CA CYS A 652 1.39 28.55 -5.27
C CYS A 652 1.86 29.05 -6.64
N TRP A 653 1.11 29.94 -7.29
CA TRP A 653 1.51 30.49 -8.59
C TRP A 653 0.98 31.91 -8.83
N ASN A 654 1.74 32.70 -9.58
CA ASN A 654 1.30 33.97 -10.15
C ASN A 654 1.37 33.85 -11.67
N TYR A 655 0.19 33.80 -12.30
CA TYR A 655 0.06 33.56 -13.75
C TYR A 655 0.51 34.74 -14.61
N GLU A 656 0.35 35.98 -14.14
CA GLU A 656 0.79 37.19 -14.86
C GLU A 656 2.32 37.25 -14.99
N LYS A 657 3.03 36.84 -13.94
CA LYS A 657 4.51 36.78 -13.86
C LYS A 657 5.08 35.43 -14.32
N LYS A 658 4.22 34.45 -14.63
CA LYS A 658 4.56 33.05 -14.96
C LYS A 658 5.49 32.40 -13.93
N GLN A 659 5.14 32.54 -12.64
CA GLN A 659 5.92 32.00 -11.51
C GLN A 659 5.14 30.88 -10.82
N CYS A 660 5.75 29.71 -10.63
CA CYS A 660 5.26 28.66 -9.73
C CYS A 660 6.23 28.48 -8.56
N LEU A 661 5.69 28.34 -7.35
CA LEU A 661 6.40 28.22 -6.09
C LEU A 661 5.78 27.08 -5.27
N PHE A 662 6.57 26.08 -4.91
CA PHE A 662 6.15 25.07 -3.94
C PHE A 662 6.54 25.50 -2.54
N SER A 663 5.60 25.44 -1.59
CA SER A 663 5.83 25.87 -0.21
C SER A 663 5.52 24.74 0.77
N GLU A 664 6.54 24.35 1.52
CA GLU A 664 6.49 23.32 2.56
C GLU A 664 6.26 24.01 3.91
N VAL A 665 5.11 23.78 4.53
CA VAL A 665 4.62 24.56 5.68
C VAL A 665 4.99 23.84 6.98
N LYS A 666 5.70 24.53 7.88
CA LYS A 666 6.11 23.99 9.18
C LYS A 666 5.62 24.85 10.33
N GLY A 667 4.71 24.28 11.13
CA GLY A 667 4.23 24.87 12.36
C GLY A 667 5.28 24.86 13.49
N PRO A 668 4.96 25.43 14.66
CA PRO A 668 5.87 25.49 15.79
C PRO A 668 6.33 24.09 16.22
N LYS A 669 7.66 23.91 16.31
CA LYS A 669 8.38 22.66 16.65
C LYS A 669 8.47 21.60 15.53
N ASP A 670 7.77 21.74 14.42
CA ASP A 670 7.83 20.79 13.30
C ASP A 670 9.16 20.87 12.52
N LYS A 671 9.49 19.78 11.81
CA LYS A 671 10.74 19.63 11.05
C LYS A 671 10.51 18.89 9.73
N LEU A 672 11.32 19.19 8.73
CA LEU A 672 11.33 18.51 7.43
C LEU A 672 11.62 17.00 7.60
N SER A 673 10.78 16.16 7.01
CA SER A 673 11.09 14.74 6.85
C SER A 673 12.21 14.53 5.82
N LYS A 674 12.83 13.34 5.79
CA LYS A 674 13.82 13.00 4.76
C LYS A 674 13.21 12.98 3.36
N THR A 675 11.96 12.53 3.22
CA THR A 675 11.27 12.45 1.93
C THR A 675 11.02 13.86 1.37
N GLN A 676 10.62 14.80 2.23
CA GLN A 676 10.47 16.22 1.89
C GLN A 676 11.80 16.86 1.49
N GLN A 677 12.89 16.60 2.24
CA GLN A 677 14.23 17.08 1.87
C GLN A 677 14.64 16.61 0.46
N VAL A 678 14.43 15.32 0.13
CA VAL A 678 14.71 14.79 -1.21
C VAL A 678 13.83 15.44 -2.28
N TRP A 679 12.53 15.63 -2.02
CA TRP A 679 11.63 16.29 -2.96
C TRP A 679 12.00 17.74 -3.23
N ILE A 680 12.25 18.52 -2.18
CA ILE A 680 12.71 19.92 -2.25
C ILE A 680 13.98 20.02 -3.10
N GLU A 681 15.02 19.23 -2.76
CA GLU A 681 16.28 19.24 -3.51
C GLU A 681 16.11 18.79 -4.97
N THR A 682 15.15 17.91 -5.26
CA THR A 682 14.87 17.44 -6.64
C THR A 682 14.13 18.50 -7.47
N LEU A 683 13.09 19.13 -6.91
CA LEU A 683 12.34 20.20 -7.56
C LEU A 683 13.24 21.42 -7.85
N THR A 684 14.04 21.85 -6.87
CA THR A 684 15.07 22.88 -7.08
C THR A 684 16.12 22.46 -8.12
N GLY A 685 16.46 21.17 -8.16
CA GLY A 685 17.31 20.57 -9.20
C GLY A 685 16.73 20.68 -10.63
N PHE A 686 15.40 20.71 -10.77
CA PHE A 686 14.68 20.92 -12.05
C PHE A 686 14.45 22.39 -12.38
N GLY A 687 14.90 23.33 -11.55
CA GLY A 687 14.68 24.76 -11.74
C GLY A 687 13.32 25.27 -11.26
N ILE A 688 12.57 24.45 -10.52
CA ILE A 688 11.30 24.84 -9.88
C ILE A 688 11.63 25.53 -8.54
N ASP A 689 11.03 26.69 -8.28
CA ASP A 689 11.24 27.41 -7.02
C ASP A 689 10.55 26.69 -5.86
N VAL A 690 11.28 26.53 -4.75
CA VAL A 690 10.79 25.88 -3.53
C VAL A 690 11.30 26.62 -2.29
N GLU A 691 10.39 26.91 -1.35
CA GLU A 691 10.75 27.43 -0.03
C GLU A 691 10.05 26.71 1.12
N VAL A 692 10.66 26.79 2.31
CA VAL A 692 10.09 26.24 3.55
C VAL A 692 9.50 27.41 4.34
N CYS A 693 8.20 27.34 4.62
CA CYS A 693 7.44 28.38 5.30
C CYS A 693 7.25 28.03 6.78
N HIS A 694 8.02 28.68 7.65
CA HIS A 694 7.90 28.52 9.09
C HIS A 694 6.82 29.45 9.66
N VAL A 695 5.74 28.88 10.18
CA VAL A 695 4.64 29.64 10.80
C VAL A 695 4.89 29.75 12.30
N GLN A 696 5.20 30.96 12.77
CA GLN A 696 5.40 31.27 14.17
C GLN A 696 4.13 31.87 14.80
N ILE A 697 3.99 31.70 16.12
CA ILE A 697 2.86 32.25 16.88
C ILE A 697 3.11 33.75 17.05
N TRP A 698 2.19 34.57 16.53
CA TRP A 698 2.16 36.02 16.69
C TRP A 698 2.02 36.42 18.17
N LYS A 699 2.80 37.39 18.63
CA LYS A 699 2.88 37.78 20.06
C LYS A 699 2.33 39.16 20.41
N GLY A 700 1.67 39.84 19.49
CA GLY A 700 1.15 41.20 19.70
C GLY A 700 2.16 42.32 19.43
N GLU A 701 3.45 42.04 19.49
CA GLU A 701 4.53 43.00 19.16
C GLU A 701 5.07 42.82 17.73
N ASP A 702 4.74 41.72 17.04
CA ASP A 702 5.19 41.46 15.67
C ASP A 702 4.35 42.26 14.65
N ILE A 703 5.02 43.04 13.80
CA ILE A 703 4.39 43.92 12.80
C ILE A 703 3.83 43.07 11.63
N PHE A 704 2.52 43.17 11.37
CA PHE A 704 1.95 42.75 10.09
C PHE A 704 2.57 43.59 8.97
N LEU A 705 2.94 42.95 7.85
CA LEU A 705 3.56 43.61 6.68
C LEU A 705 2.88 44.95 6.36
N HIS A 706 3.61 46.05 6.57
CA HIS A 706 3.32 47.29 5.86
C HIS A 706 3.70 47.13 4.39
N ASP A 707 2.96 47.79 3.51
CA ASP A 707 3.14 47.68 2.06
C ASP A 707 4.44 48.33 1.58
N ASP A 708 5.51 47.55 1.49
CA ASP A 708 6.71 47.89 0.70
C ASP A 708 6.33 47.79 -0.80
N ALA A 709 5.91 48.93 -1.37
CA ALA A 709 5.46 49.11 -2.75
C ALA A 709 6.58 49.53 -3.72
#